data_AF-A0A2V9A971-F1
#
_entry.id   AF-A0A2V9A971-F1
#
_cell.length_a   1.000
_cell.length_b   1.000
_cell.length_c   1.000
_cell.angle_alpha   90.00
_cell.angle_beta   90.00
_cell.angle_gamma   90.00
#
_symmetry.space_group_name_H-M   'P 1'
#
loop_
_entity.id
_entity.type
_entity.pdbx_description
1 polymer ?
#
loop_
_entity_poly.entity_id
_entity_poly.type
_entity_poly.pdbx_seq_one_letter_code
_entity_poly.pdbx_strand_id
1 'polypeptide(L)'
;MGKVGRNNPCPCGSGKKYKRCCLARSGGDGAEEEFSAEDRAFALEELECFVGTRLGREDDYAYELFYAKWEDRMEEIDNLDNHWVELSESVYEMWFMLDYELPQGGCPADLFLGRNRDLSTGVRRYVEALRNSTMRLYAVDDLYPGASLVLKDVLTGSRVTVKERLGSRHLHKYDLIAARIIDRGLSGLPEIEVGMLAFPPVMRQHVISVFSEWHKAYRLRRPHSAEKEFFKKAPVFFHEVWLDSILDPPIPRLKNAEGEELSITHVQFDVLKATELEAALDASQDLEREREGTAWLWFSPNDKGERAGVGRIVLAGDLLELECLSAQQGERGRALLEQLATAMILHRCTWQENLERILRDYIREERQREPDFGVCGGQEVRHEEEEAFFLDQMARHYRQWIDEPLPELDNHTPRDAARNPALRPKLVDLIRELEGEYHRNLKSRAPAYDPSWLWAELNLDDRSAAVHPPPLAHERLPSFLPGIQELCRKVAVQVRRRTGFKDACTILDADEIQRDAEIQRFLLEECGAPYAKDTHAGSAGETAVGLSECVRPLVNFEIHRRKIFWVDESLAYMLAKTDLDVTGAEVRVPFPSFALVFTDRYTLSLAERMLSADRASRLGGYLLKVATVYVTEECGKDRRAISLTYAFDALGADPPHLSIQEIPLADNRPISHALSELLTGPRAGTRNRLAPELYPWHALVHLVINAILYATSAGVAPELRPRAALMSSKREPQPSASPVFSSEDVYFLPGKIEISQVRRLQSLERVGVGRRLLHRFMVRGHWRHAPLGWKDQRVRWINPYWKGPDMAAVVERAYRLKP
;
A
#
# COMPACT_ATOMS: atom_id res chain seq x y z
N MET A 1 -2.07 50.35 -6.30
CA MET A 1 -3.44 50.53 -5.77
C MET A 1 -3.44 50.21 -4.28
N GLY A 2 -3.90 51.13 -3.42
CA GLY A 2 -3.88 50.94 -1.97
C GLY A 2 -4.84 49.84 -1.52
N LYS A 3 -4.44 49.00 -0.56
CA LYS A 3 -5.32 47.98 0.06
C LYS A 3 -6.51 48.67 0.72
N VAL A 4 -7.74 48.34 0.31
CA VAL A 4 -8.97 48.86 0.92
C VAL A 4 -9.07 48.35 2.36
N GLY A 5 -9.19 49.27 3.33
CA GLY A 5 -9.33 48.92 4.74
C GLY A 5 -10.63 48.13 5.01
N ARG A 6 -10.58 47.09 5.85
CA ARG A 6 -11.70 46.15 6.14
C ARG A 6 -13.02 46.84 6.53
N ASN A 7 -12.96 48.01 7.18
CA ASN A 7 -14.14 48.75 7.64
C ASN A 7 -14.61 49.86 6.68
N ASN A 8 -13.89 50.10 5.57
CA ASN A 8 -14.26 51.13 4.59
C ASN A 8 -15.48 50.70 3.76
N PRO A 9 -16.23 51.63 3.15
CA PRO A 9 -17.29 51.29 2.18
C PRO A 9 -16.73 50.43 1.05
N CYS A 10 -17.50 49.42 0.64
CA CYS A 10 -17.06 48.46 -0.36
C CYS A 10 -16.97 49.10 -1.75
N PRO A 11 -15.86 48.94 -2.50
CA PRO A 11 -15.66 49.57 -3.80
C PRO A 11 -16.58 49.04 -4.91
N CYS A 12 -17.37 48.00 -4.66
CA CYS A 12 -18.39 47.48 -5.57
C CYS A 12 -19.69 48.31 -5.61
N GLY A 13 -19.77 49.39 -4.83
CA GLY A 13 -20.94 50.28 -4.80
C GLY A 13 -22.11 49.80 -3.94
N SER A 14 -21.94 48.72 -3.16
CA SER A 14 -23.03 48.14 -2.35
C SER A 14 -23.44 48.94 -1.11
N GLY A 15 -22.70 50.00 -0.75
CA GLY A 15 -22.91 50.77 0.48
C GLY A 15 -22.53 50.06 1.79
N LYS A 16 -22.21 48.76 1.76
CA LYS A 16 -21.81 47.97 2.94
C LYS A 16 -20.30 48.12 3.23
N LYS A 17 -19.87 47.87 4.47
CA LYS A 17 -18.43 47.79 4.83
C LYS A 17 -17.75 46.66 4.04
N TYR A 18 -16.51 46.86 3.57
CA TYR A 18 -15.76 45.94 2.71
C TYR A 18 -15.70 44.51 3.29
N LYS A 19 -15.49 44.38 4.61
CA LYS A 19 -15.50 43.08 5.31
C LYS A 19 -16.83 42.32 5.30
N ARG A 20 -17.96 43.02 5.12
CA ARG A 20 -19.32 42.44 5.09
C ARG A 20 -19.87 42.36 3.66
N CYS A 21 -19.02 42.55 2.65
CA CYS A 21 -19.42 42.53 1.26
C CYS A 21 -18.40 41.74 0.42
N CYS A 22 -17.59 42.41 -0.41
CA CYS A 22 -16.69 41.71 -1.31
C CYS A 22 -15.66 40.84 -0.58
N LEU A 23 -15.12 41.27 0.57
CA LEU A 23 -14.14 40.45 1.30
C LEU A 23 -14.74 39.15 1.86
N ALA A 24 -16.03 39.16 2.25
CA ALA A 24 -16.74 37.95 2.67
C ALA A 24 -17.07 37.04 1.48
N ARG A 25 -17.33 37.63 0.30
CA ARG A 25 -17.53 36.90 -0.96
C ARG A 25 -16.24 36.35 -1.56
N SER A 26 -15.09 36.90 -1.22
CA SER A 26 -13.76 36.45 -1.69
C SER A 26 -13.17 35.30 -0.87
N GLY A 27 -13.83 34.90 0.23
CA GLY A 27 -13.33 33.89 1.17
C GLY A 27 -14.05 32.54 1.14
N GLY A 28 -14.91 32.29 0.14
CA GLY A 28 -15.61 31.01 0.00
C GLY A 28 -16.65 31.08 -1.12
N ASP A 29 -16.53 30.18 -2.08
CA ASP A 29 -17.55 29.95 -3.10
C ASP A 29 -18.88 29.56 -2.41
N GLY A 30 -19.94 30.32 -2.67
CA GLY A 30 -21.33 29.84 -2.66
C GLY A 30 -21.88 29.02 -1.49
N ALA A 31 -21.58 29.34 -0.23
CA ALA A 31 -22.25 28.71 0.92
C ALA A 31 -23.71 29.21 1.06
N GLU A 32 -24.66 28.54 0.41
CA GLU A 32 -26.03 28.45 0.90
C GLU A 32 -26.04 27.50 2.11
N GLU A 33 -25.85 28.05 3.31
CA GLU A 33 -26.12 27.50 4.66
C GLU A 33 -26.21 25.96 4.80
N GLU A 34 -25.11 25.27 5.08
CA GLU A 34 -25.06 23.82 5.38
C GLU A 34 -25.43 23.51 6.86
N PHE A 35 -25.66 22.23 7.20
CA PHE A 35 -25.90 21.79 8.59
C PHE A 35 -24.58 21.68 9.37
N SER A 36 -24.57 22.03 10.67
CA SER A 36 -23.37 21.96 11.51
C SER A 36 -23.18 20.61 12.20
N ALA A 37 -22.04 20.42 12.89
CA ALA A 37 -21.82 19.25 13.74
C ALA A 37 -22.83 19.19 14.90
N GLU A 38 -23.23 20.35 15.45
CA GLU A 38 -24.29 20.43 16.45
C GLU A 38 -25.66 20.07 15.86
N ASP A 39 -25.99 20.54 14.64
CA ASP A 39 -27.23 20.13 13.96
C ASP A 39 -27.27 18.62 13.75
N ARG A 40 -26.15 17.99 13.35
CA ARG A 40 -26.04 16.53 13.20
C ARG A 40 -26.28 15.80 14.53
N ALA A 41 -25.59 16.21 15.59
CA ALA A 41 -25.71 15.57 16.91
C ALA A 41 -27.15 15.68 17.43
N PHE A 42 -27.71 16.89 17.39
CA PHE A 42 -29.08 17.15 17.81
C PHE A 42 -30.11 16.40 16.96
N ALA A 43 -29.90 16.30 15.65
CA ALA A 43 -30.80 15.57 14.77
C ALA A 43 -30.85 14.06 15.08
N LEU A 44 -29.70 13.45 15.39
CA LEU A 44 -29.64 12.04 15.78
C LEU A 44 -30.31 11.83 17.15
N GLU A 45 -29.99 12.65 18.14
CA GLU A 45 -30.57 12.59 19.49
C GLU A 45 -32.11 12.75 19.46
N GLU A 46 -32.61 13.73 18.71
CA GLU A 46 -34.05 13.95 18.59
C GLU A 46 -34.75 12.83 17.82
N LEU A 47 -34.10 12.25 16.82
CA LEU A 47 -34.65 11.13 16.05
C LEU A 47 -34.73 9.86 16.91
N GLU A 48 -33.68 9.57 17.68
CA GLU A 48 -33.63 8.45 18.64
C GLU A 48 -34.69 8.62 19.75
N CYS A 49 -34.78 9.82 20.34
CA CYS A 49 -35.81 10.15 21.33
C CYS A 49 -37.23 10.01 20.74
N PHE A 50 -37.42 10.42 19.48
CA PHE A 50 -38.69 10.24 18.79
C PHE A 50 -39.03 8.75 18.60
N VAL A 51 -38.06 7.92 18.21
CA VAL A 51 -38.23 6.47 18.10
C VAL A 51 -38.66 5.88 19.45
N GLY A 52 -37.88 6.08 20.51
CA GLY A 52 -38.17 5.50 21.82
C GLY A 52 -39.52 5.96 22.41
N THR A 53 -39.92 7.22 22.17
CA THR A 53 -41.18 7.75 22.71
C THR A 53 -42.42 7.45 21.88
N ARG A 54 -42.28 7.22 20.57
CA ARG A 54 -43.44 7.12 19.64
C ARG A 54 -43.54 5.80 18.89
N LEU A 55 -42.44 5.07 18.76
CA LEU A 55 -42.32 3.87 17.93
C LEU A 55 -41.75 2.67 18.69
N GLY A 56 -41.67 2.70 20.02
CA GLY A 56 -41.04 1.64 20.81
C GLY A 56 -41.58 0.23 20.53
N ARG A 57 -42.88 0.07 20.25
CA ARG A 57 -43.43 -1.26 19.88
C ARG A 57 -42.99 -1.71 18.50
N GLU A 58 -42.95 -0.80 17.55
CA GLU A 58 -42.47 -1.07 16.19
C GLU A 58 -40.96 -1.34 16.18
N ASP A 59 -40.21 -0.66 17.05
CA ASP A 59 -38.79 -0.85 17.30
C ASP A 59 -38.52 -2.24 17.89
N ASP A 60 -39.20 -2.64 18.98
CA ASP A 60 -39.08 -3.99 19.56
C ASP A 60 -39.31 -5.10 18.51
N TYR A 61 -40.36 -4.95 17.69
CA TYR A 61 -40.66 -5.91 16.62
C TYR A 61 -39.60 -5.90 15.50
N ALA A 62 -39.09 -4.73 15.15
CA ALA A 62 -38.04 -4.61 14.14
C ALA A 62 -36.72 -5.19 14.63
N TYR A 63 -36.40 -5.08 15.92
CA TYR A 63 -35.24 -5.68 16.56
C TYR A 63 -35.29 -7.21 16.46
N GLU A 64 -36.42 -7.82 16.86
CA GLU A 64 -36.65 -9.25 16.72
C GLU A 64 -36.50 -9.70 15.26
N LEU A 65 -37.04 -8.94 14.30
CA LEU A 65 -36.92 -9.24 12.88
C LEU A 65 -35.48 -9.15 12.37
N PHE A 66 -34.72 -8.14 12.81
CA PHE A 66 -33.36 -7.89 12.36
C PHE A 66 -32.38 -8.97 12.86
N TYR A 67 -32.55 -9.39 14.12
CA TYR A 67 -31.70 -10.40 14.76
C TYR A 67 -32.27 -11.83 14.70
N ALA A 68 -33.42 -12.05 14.05
CA ALA A 68 -34.15 -13.33 14.00
C ALA A 68 -33.26 -14.56 13.67
N LYS A 69 -32.23 -14.37 12.85
CA LYS A 69 -31.31 -15.45 12.45
C LYS A 69 -30.48 -16.00 13.62
N TRP A 70 -30.19 -15.18 14.64
CA TRP A 70 -29.35 -15.55 15.78
C TRP A 70 -30.10 -15.45 17.12
N GLU A 71 -31.43 -15.60 17.11
CA GLU A 71 -32.25 -15.62 18.34
C GLU A 71 -31.68 -16.59 19.40
N ASP A 72 -31.25 -17.78 18.97
CA ASP A 72 -30.66 -18.81 19.83
C ASP A 72 -29.19 -18.54 20.25
N ARG A 73 -28.57 -17.48 19.72
CA ARG A 73 -27.14 -17.14 19.91
C ARG A 73 -26.92 -15.70 20.39
N MET A 74 -27.96 -15.03 20.89
CA MET A 74 -27.85 -13.65 21.41
C MET A 74 -26.79 -13.50 22.51
N GLU A 75 -26.65 -14.49 23.39
CA GLU A 75 -25.59 -14.49 24.41
C GLU A 75 -24.18 -14.45 23.79
N GLU A 76 -23.95 -15.05 22.62
CA GLU A 76 -22.65 -14.96 21.94
C GLU A 76 -22.40 -13.56 21.39
N ILE A 77 -23.45 -12.88 20.90
CA ILE A 77 -23.38 -11.51 20.39
C ILE A 77 -23.09 -10.54 21.53
N ASP A 78 -23.81 -10.67 22.65
CA ASP A 78 -23.65 -9.83 23.84
C ASP A 78 -22.25 -9.96 24.48
N ASN A 79 -21.56 -11.08 24.24
CA ASN A 79 -20.22 -11.35 24.74
C ASN A 79 -19.09 -10.96 23.74
N LEU A 80 -19.42 -10.38 22.58
CA LEU A 80 -18.41 -9.82 21.66
C LEU A 80 -17.75 -8.59 22.28
N ASP A 81 -16.60 -8.17 21.71
CA ASP A 81 -15.99 -6.89 22.10
C ASP A 81 -16.98 -5.74 21.93
N ASN A 82 -16.98 -4.80 22.87
CA ASN A 82 -17.91 -3.65 22.88
C ASN A 82 -17.95 -2.93 21.52
N HIS A 83 -16.81 -2.81 20.83
CA HIS A 83 -16.76 -2.19 19.51
C HIS A 83 -17.63 -2.91 18.46
N TRP A 84 -17.68 -4.24 18.48
CA TRP A 84 -18.49 -5.03 17.56
C TRP A 84 -19.98 -4.94 17.91
N VAL A 85 -20.31 -4.98 19.20
CA VAL A 85 -21.69 -4.77 19.67
C VAL A 85 -22.20 -3.39 19.25
N GLU A 86 -21.43 -2.32 19.53
CA GLU A 86 -21.77 -0.95 19.14
C GLU A 86 -21.95 -0.80 17.62
N LEU A 87 -21.10 -1.46 16.81
CA LEU A 87 -21.22 -1.42 15.36
C LEU A 87 -22.47 -2.17 14.87
N SER A 88 -22.79 -3.32 15.49
CA SER A 88 -24.02 -4.09 15.21
C SER A 88 -25.27 -3.26 15.46
N GLU A 89 -25.37 -2.68 16.67
CA GLU A 89 -26.49 -1.83 17.08
C GLU A 89 -26.59 -0.57 16.20
N SER A 90 -25.47 0.06 15.85
CA SER A 90 -25.47 1.22 14.95
C SER A 90 -26.07 0.90 13.56
N VAL A 91 -25.83 -0.29 13.03
CA VAL A 91 -26.43 -0.70 11.75
C VAL A 91 -27.92 -0.97 11.90
N TYR A 92 -28.32 -1.62 12.99
CA TYR A 92 -29.73 -1.83 13.34
C TYR A 92 -30.48 -0.50 13.43
N GLU A 93 -30.01 0.43 14.26
CA GLU A 93 -30.61 1.74 14.50
C GLU A 93 -30.79 2.53 13.19
N MET A 94 -29.74 2.59 12.37
CA MET A 94 -29.77 3.31 11.09
C MET A 94 -30.72 2.64 10.08
N TRP A 95 -30.78 1.31 10.06
CA TRP A 95 -31.74 0.59 9.24
C TRP A 95 -33.18 0.85 9.71
N PHE A 96 -33.45 0.76 11.01
CA PHE A 96 -34.78 1.03 11.57
C PHE A 96 -35.22 2.45 11.24
N MET A 97 -34.38 3.44 11.53
CA MET A 97 -34.73 4.85 11.34
C MET A 97 -34.96 5.24 9.87
N LEU A 98 -34.21 4.66 8.93
CA LEU A 98 -34.11 5.16 7.56
C LEU A 98 -34.75 4.24 6.51
N ASP A 99 -34.80 2.94 6.76
CA ASP A 99 -35.13 1.92 5.76
C ASP A 99 -36.32 1.03 6.14
N TYR A 100 -36.59 0.83 7.44
CA TYR A 100 -37.72 0.03 7.91
C TYR A 100 -39.05 0.65 7.48
N GLU A 101 -39.93 -0.19 6.93
CA GLU A 101 -41.24 0.24 6.41
C GLU A 101 -42.29 0.11 7.51
N LEU A 102 -42.79 1.26 7.99
CA LEU A 102 -43.83 1.30 9.01
C LEU A 102 -45.18 0.81 8.45
N PRO A 103 -46.07 0.21 9.27
CA PRO A 103 -47.39 -0.25 8.82
C PRO A 103 -48.25 0.85 8.16
N GLN A 104 -48.12 2.09 8.62
CA GLN A 104 -48.78 3.28 8.06
C GLN A 104 -48.13 3.81 6.77
N GLY A 105 -47.02 3.22 6.32
CA GLY A 105 -46.21 3.64 5.18
C GLY A 105 -45.12 4.66 5.56
N GLY A 106 -44.04 4.66 4.79
CA GLY A 106 -42.83 5.45 5.05
C GLY A 106 -41.91 4.85 6.11
N CYS A 107 -40.76 5.47 6.35
CA CYS A 107 -39.85 5.08 7.43
C CYS A 107 -39.99 6.02 8.66
N PRO A 108 -39.40 5.67 9.82
CA PRO A 108 -39.41 6.54 11.00
C PRO A 108 -38.93 7.97 10.72
N ALA A 109 -37.89 8.16 9.90
CA ALA A 109 -37.42 9.48 9.50
C ALA A 109 -38.46 10.28 8.70
N ASP A 110 -39.27 9.63 7.85
CA ASP A 110 -40.38 10.29 7.14
C ASP A 110 -41.43 10.81 8.14
N LEU A 111 -41.78 9.97 9.11
CA LEU A 111 -42.75 10.32 10.14
C LEU A 111 -42.24 11.45 11.04
N PHE A 112 -40.96 11.40 11.42
CA PHE A 112 -40.28 12.43 12.20
C PHE A 112 -40.32 13.79 11.48
N LEU A 113 -39.89 13.84 10.21
CA LEU A 113 -39.89 15.07 9.40
C LEU A 113 -41.30 15.65 9.19
N GLY A 114 -42.31 14.79 9.09
CA GLY A 114 -43.71 15.17 8.91
C GLY A 114 -44.38 15.74 10.16
N ARG A 115 -44.01 15.23 11.36
CA ARG A 115 -44.58 15.66 12.64
C ARG A 115 -43.85 16.85 13.25
N ASN A 116 -42.54 16.95 13.07
CA ASN A 116 -41.73 18.02 13.64
C ASN A 116 -41.55 19.15 12.60
N ARG A 117 -42.52 20.06 12.54
CA ARG A 117 -42.49 21.20 11.59
C ARG A 117 -41.53 22.30 12.00
N ASP A 118 -41.25 22.44 13.29
CA ASP A 118 -40.47 23.53 13.87
C ASP A 118 -38.97 23.20 14.03
N LEU A 119 -38.46 22.17 13.34
CA LEU A 119 -37.03 21.84 13.32
C LEU A 119 -36.20 22.99 12.73
N SER A 120 -34.98 23.16 13.23
CA SER A 120 -34.01 24.07 12.60
C SER A 120 -33.76 23.64 11.14
N THR A 121 -33.41 24.60 10.29
CA THR A 121 -33.08 24.32 8.88
C THR A 121 -31.94 23.31 8.74
N GLY A 122 -30.93 23.38 9.62
CA GLY A 122 -29.79 22.45 9.60
C GLY A 122 -30.19 21.03 9.97
N VAL A 123 -30.92 20.85 11.08
CA VAL A 123 -31.44 19.55 11.53
C VAL A 123 -32.32 18.91 10.46
N ARG A 124 -33.26 19.68 9.89
CA ARG A 124 -34.12 19.18 8.80
C ARG A 124 -33.30 18.74 7.60
N ARG A 125 -32.32 19.54 7.16
CA ARG A 125 -31.45 19.21 6.01
C ARG A 125 -30.64 17.94 6.26
N TYR A 126 -30.09 17.77 7.45
CA TYR A 126 -29.34 16.57 7.81
C TYR A 126 -30.22 15.31 7.76
N VAL A 127 -31.39 15.33 8.39
CA VAL A 127 -32.32 14.18 8.36
C VAL A 127 -32.80 13.89 6.94
N GLU A 128 -33.05 14.91 6.11
CA GLU A 128 -33.39 14.72 4.70
C GLU A 128 -32.23 14.09 3.90
N ALA A 129 -30.97 14.45 4.19
CA ALA A 129 -29.79 13.84 3.59
C ALA A 129 -29.66 12.36 4.00
N LEU A 130 -29.81 12.04 5.28
CA LEU A 130 -29.84 10.66 5.77
C LEU A 130 -30.95 9.85 5.10
N ARG A 131 -32.18 10.36 5.11
CA ARG A 131 -33.34 9.73 4.48
C ARG A 131 -33.10 9.44 3.00
N ASN A 132 -32.37 10.30 2.29
CA ASN A 132 -32.10 10.11 0.85
C ASN A 132 -30.96 9.15 0.54
N SER A 133 -30.09 8.87 1.52
CA SER A 133 -28.99 7.93 1.37
C SER A 133 -29.47 6.46 1.43
N THR A 134 -28.57 5.54 1.08
CA THR A 134 -28.76 4.09 1.23
C THR A 134 -27.44 3.42 1.56
N MET A 135 -27.44 2.35 2.35
CA MET A 135 -26.26 1.50 2.50
C MET A 135 -26.03 0.69 1.21
N ARG A 136 -24.80 0.69 0.70
CA ARG A 136 -24.42 0.01 -0.55
C ARG A 136 -23.10 -0.74 -0.36
N LEU A 137 -22.81 -1.64 -1.28
CA LEU A 137 -21.57 -2.44 -1.29
C LEU A 137 -20.51 -1.77 -2.17
N TYR A 138 -19.32 -1.54 -1.59
CA TYR A 138 -18.20 -0.87 -2.24
C TYR A 138 -16.93 -1.68 -2.16
N ALA A 139 -16.13 -1.64 -3.22
CA ALA A 139 -14.72 -2.02 -3.17
C ALA A 139 -13.86 -0.77 -2.99
N VAL A 140 -12.85 -0.84 -2.11
CA VAL A 140 -11.86 0.24 -1.92
C VAL A 140 -10.92 0.24 -3.13
N ASP A 141 -11.11 1.16 -4.08
CA ASP A 141 -10.31 1.22 -5.32
C ASP A 141 -8.95 1.90 -5.06
N ASP A 142 -8.93 2.92 -4.20
CA ASP A 142 -7.73 3.61 -3.74
C ASP A 142 -7.96 4.22 -2.33
N LEU A 143 -6.88 4.59 -1.64
CA LEU A 143 -6.97 5.26 -0.33
C LEU A 143 -5.82 6.23 -0.10
N TYR A 144 -6.08 7.23 0.75
CA TYR A 144 -5.15 8.26 1.17
C TYR A 144 -5.11 8.26 2.70
N PRO A 145 -4.05 7.69 3.33
CA PRO A 145 -4.04 7.37 4.75
C PRO A 145 -4.40 8.56 5.64
N GLY A 146 -5.40 8.42 6.50
CA GLY A 146 -5.83 9.48 7.41
C GLY A 146 -6.65 10.60 6.78
N ALA A 147 -6.97 10.52 5.49
CA ALA A 147 -7.63 11.58 4.73
C ALA A 147 -8.91 11.11 4.03
N SER A 148 -8.83 10.12 3.13
CA SER A 148 -9.95 9.74 2.28
C SER A 148 -9.85 8.32 1.71
N LEU A 149 -10.99 7.81 1.26
CA LEU A 149 -11.13 6.56 0.50
C LEU A 149 -11.69 6.87 -0.89
N VAL A 150 -11.23 6.14 -1.90
CA VAL A 150 -11.86 6.10 -3.22
C VAL A 150 -12.60 4.77 -3.32
N LEU A 151 -13.92 4.84 -3.32
CA LEU A 151 -14.81 3.69 -3.30
C LEU A 151 -15.43 3.48 -4.67
N LYS A 152 -15.52 2.21 -5.09
CA LYS A 152 -16.20 1.80 -6.30
C LYS A 152 -17.43 0.96 -5.93
N ASP A 153 -18.62 1.43 -6.32
CA ASP A 153 -19.87 0.69 -6.15
C ASP A 153 -19.80 -0.63 -6.95
N VAL A 154 -20.10 -1.74 -6.28
CA VAL A 154 -19.98 -3.09 -6.86
C VAL A 154 -20.99 -3.32 -7.98
N LEU A 155 -22.20 -2.78 -7.88
CA LEU A 155 -23.28 -3.00 -8.85
C LEU A 155 -23.21 -2.04 -10.03
N THR A 156 -22.97 -0.75 -9.79
CA THR A 156 -22.99 0.29 -10.83
C THR A 156 -21.61 0.54 -11.43
N GLY A 157 -20.54 0.20 -10.70
CA GLY A 157 -19.16 0.54 -11.06
C GLY A 157 -18.79 2.00 -10.88
N SER A 158 -19.70 2.86 -10.39
CA SER A 158 -19.44 4.28 -10.15
C SER A 158 -18.41 4.48 -9.03
N ARG A 159 -17.60 5.52 -9.13
CA ARG A 159 -16.57 5.86 -8.13
C ARG A 159 -16.96 7.10 -7.34
N VAL A 160 -16.70 7.07 -6.03
CA VAL A 160 -16.88 8.22 -5.12
C VAL A 160 -15.65 8.35 -4.22
N THR A 161 -15.19 9.57 -4.01
CA THR A 161 -14.15 9.87 -3.02
C THR A 161 -14.83 10.35 -1.75
N VAL A 162 -14.68 9.59 -0.66
CA VAL A 162 -15.25 9.93 0.64
C VAL A 162 -14.18 10.42 1.59
N LYS A 163 -14.49 11.45 2.38
CA LYS A 163 -13.63 11.87 3.48
C LYS A 163 -13.82 10.89 4.63
N GLU A 164 -12.79 10.11 4.89
CA GLU A 164 -12.79 9.09 5.94
C GLU A 164 -11.36 8.94 6.47
N ARG A 165 -11.17 9.23 7.76
CA ARG A 165 -9.84 9.35 8.38
C ARG A 165 -9.39 8.05 9.02
N LEU A 166 -10.26 7.36 9.76
CA LEU A 166 -9.92 6.13 10.46
C LEU A 166 -9.98 4.95 9.51
N GLY A 167 -11.03 4.87 8.68
CA GLY A 167 -11.17 3.82 7.68
C GLY A 167 -10.00 3.79 6.69
N SER A 168 -9.51 4.95 6.23
CA SER A 168 -8.35 5.02 5.33
C SER A 168 -7.02 4.61 5.97
N ARG A 169 -6.94 4.50 7.31
CA ARG A 169 -5.76 3.96 8.00
C ARG A 169 -5.83 2.45 8.19
N HIS A 170 -7.02 1.88 8.36
CA HIS A 170 -7.20 0.46 8.68
C HIS A 170 -7.48 -0.40 7.45
N LEU A 171 -8.27 0.10 6.50
CA LEU A 171 -8.61 -0.61 5.26
C LEU A 171 -7.40 -0.74 4.32
N HIS A 172 -7.47 -1.73 3.46
CA HIS A 172 -6.50 -2.01 2.40
C HIS A 172 -7.12 -1.77 1.03
N LYS A 173 -6.26 -1.77 0.02
CA LYS A 173 -6.71 -1.66 -1.36
C LYS A 173 -7.51 -2.91 -1.71
N TYR A 174 -8.67 -2.71 -2.31
CA TYR A 174 -9.66 -3.72 -2.67
C TYR A 174 -10.30 -4.47 -1.52
N ASP A 175 -10.26 -3.94 -0.30
CA ASP A 175 -11.19 -4.41 0.74
C ASP A 175 -12.63 -4.15 0.30
N LEU A 176 -13.54 -5.02 0.75
CA LEU A 176 -14.97 -4.92 0.47
C LEU A 176 -15.65 -4.35 1.72
N ILE A 177 -16.42 -3.28 1.55
CA ILE A 177 -17.15 -2.64 2.65
C ILE A 177 -18.62 -2.43 2.28
N ALA A 178 -19.52 -2.55 3.25
CA ALA A 178 -20.87 -2.01 3.16
C ALA A 178 -20.90 -0.70 3.95
N ALA A 179 -21.34 0.38 3.29
CA ALA A 179 -21.35 1.70 3.90
C ALA A 179 -22.53 2.53 3.40
N ARG A 180 -23.04 3.41 4.25
CA ARG A 180 -23.99 4.45 3.88
C ARG A 180 -23.22 5.73 3.64
N ILE A 181 -23.28 6.24 2.41
CA ILE A 181 -22.59 7.47 2.01
C ILE A 181 -23.63 8.57 1.88
N ILE A 182 -23.38 9.70 2.52
CA ILE A 182 -24.09 10.96 2.25
C ILE A 182 -23.28 11.79 1.26
N ASP A 183 -23.93 12.34 0.24
CA ASP A 183 -23.23 13.05 -0.86
C ASP A 183 -22.49 14.31 -0.39
N ARG A 184 -22.94 14.91 0.71
CA ARG A 184 -22.30 16.06 1.37
C ARG A 184 -22.46 15.92 2.89
N GLY A 185 -21.37 15.54 3.55
CA GLY A 185 -21.27 15.53 5.01
C GLY A 185 -20.76 16.85 5.59
N LEU A 186 -20.26 16.80 6.82
CA LEU A 186 -19.84 17.98 7.59
C LEU A 186 -18.66 18.71 6.95
N SER A 187 -17.85 18.01 6.15
CA SER A 187 -16.76 18.64 5.39
C SER A 187 -17.20 19.28 4.06
N GLY A 188 -18.47 19.15 3.68
CA GLY A 188 -18.97 19.54 2.35
C GLY A 188 -18.60 18.54 1.24
N LEU A 189 -17.93 17.43 1.58
CA LEU A 189 -17.59 16.33 0.68
C LEU A 189 -18.42 15.08 1.03
N PRO A 190 -18.49 14.07 0.13
CA PRO A 190 -19.09 12.78 0.48
C PRO A 190 -18.43 12.19 1.73
N GLU A 191 -19.24 11.70 2.67
CA GLU A 191 -18.79 11.11 3.94
C GLU A 191 -19.53 9.81 4.21
N ILE A 192 -18.86 8.89 4.90
CA ILE A 192 -19.47 7.66 5.39
C ILE A 192 -20.18 8.00 6.71
N GLU A 193 -21.46 7.64 6.79
CA GLU A 193 -22.21 7.71 8.03
C GLU A 193 -22.00 6.44 8.89
N VAL A 194 -22.55 6.40 10.10
CA VAL A 194 -22.38 5.29 11.05
C VAL A 194 -22.76 3.93 10.42
N GLY A 195 -22.08 2.87 10.83
CA GLY A 195 -22.37 1.50 10.40
C GLY A 195 -21.54 1.01 9.20
N MET A 196 -20.27 1.42 9.08
CA MET A 196 -19.38 0.87 8.04
C MET A 196 -18.95 -0.55 8.37
N LEU A 197 -19.43 -1.53 7.61
CA LEU A 197 -19.07 -2.95 7.78
C LEU A 197 -17.96 -3.32 6.80
N ALA A 198 -16.84 -3.84 7.30
CA ALA A 198 -15.77 -4.38 6.47
C ALA A 198 -15.85 -5.92 6.43
N PHE A 199 -15.75 -6.49 5.23
CA PHE A 199 -15.82 -7.95 5.04
C PHE A 199 -14.43 -8.57 4.95
N PRO A 200 -14.20 -9.76 5.54
CA PRO A 200 -12.96 -10.48 5.38
C PRO A 200 -12.62 -10.75 3.90
N PRO A 201 -11.35 -10.62 3.46
CA PRO A 201 -10.96 -10.80 2.06
C PRO A 201 -11.43 -12.14 1.46
N VAL A 202 -11.39 -13.22 2.23
CA VAL A 202 -11.84 -14.57 1.80
C VAL A 202 -13.33 -14.64 1.43
N MET A 203 -14.16 -13.73 1.96
CA MET A 203 -15.60 -13.69 1.63
C MET A 203 -15.91 -12.82 0.42
N ARG A 204 -14.96 -12.01 -0.05
CA ARG A 204 -15.17 -10.97 -1.07
C ARG A 204 -15.99 -11.47 -2.26
N GLN A 205 -15.54 -12.54 -2.91
CA GLN A 205 -16.18 -13.05 -4.12
C GLN A 205 -17.58 -13.63 -3.84
N HIS A 206 -17.75 -14.31 -2.70
CA HIS A 206 -19.03 -14.85 -2.28
C HIS A 206 -20.06 -13.73 -2.04
N VAL A 207 -19.69 -12.70 -1.28
CA VAL A 207 -20.57 -11.56 -0.98
C VAL A 207 -20.96 -10.81 -2.25
N ILE A 208 -20.01 -10.52 -3.13
CA ILE A 208 -20.28 -9.86 -4.42
C ILE A 208 -21.26 -10.69 -5.26
N SER A 209 -21.04 -12.02 -5.34
CA SER A 209 -21.87 -12.91 -6.14
C SER A 209 -23.31 -12.97 -5.62
N VAL A 210 -23.49 -13.29 -4.34
CA VAL A 210 -24.81 -13.42 -3.70
C VAL A 210 -25.57 -12.11 -3.79
N PHE A 211 -24.92 -10.99 -3.48
CA PHE A 211 -25.55 -9.67 -3.54
C PHE A 211 -25.96 -9.28 -4.97
N SER A 212 -25.09 -9.53 -5.96
CA SER A 212 -25.37 -9.23 -7.36
C SER A 212 -26.50 -10.09 -7.94
N GLU A 213 -26.56 -11.37 -7.58
CA GLU A 213 -27.64 -12.27 -7.99
C GLU A 213 -28.97 -11.88 -7.34
N TRP A 214 -28.96 -11.52 -6.06
CA TRP A 214 -30.14 -11.03 -5.36
C TRP A 214 -30.68 -9.74 -6.00
N HIS A 215 -29.80 -8.79 -6.32
CA HIS A 215 -30.18 -7.58 -7.03
C HIS A 215 -30.81 -7.88 -8.41
N LYS A 216 -30.18 -8.76 -9.20
CA LYS A 216 -30.72 -9.19 -10.51
C LYS A 216 -32.11 -9.83 -10.35
N ALA A 217 -32.27 -10.75 -9.40
CA ALA A 217 -33.54 -11.42 -9.14
C ALA A 217 -34.64 -10.43 -8.68
N TYR A 218 -34.29 -9.46 -7.83
CA TYR A 218 -35.21 -8.41 -7.40
C TYR A 218 -35.70 -7.56 -8.57
N ARG A 219 -34.78 -7.09 -9.42
CA ARG A 219 -35.10 -6.28 -10.62
C ARG A 219 -35.98 -7.03 -11.61
N LEU A 220 -35.76 -8.35 -11.77
CA LEU A 220 -36.61 -9.19 -12.62
C LEU A 220 -38.05 -9.32 -12.07
N ARG A 221 -38.21 -9.46 -10.75
CA ARG A 221 -39.52 -9.57 -10.10
C ARG A 221 -40.25 -8.23 -9.98
N ARG A 222 -39.51 -7.12 -9.90
CA ARG A 222 -40.03 -5.76 -9.68
C ARG A 222 -39.39 -4.74 -10.65
N PRO A 223 -39.69 -4.82 -11.95
CA PRO A 223 -39.00 -3.98 -12.95
C PRO A 223 -39.25 -2.47 -12.78
N HIS A 224 -40.42 -2.10 -12.24
CA HIS A 224 -40.84 -0.71 -12.04
C HIS A 224 -40.53 -0.14 -10.64
N SER A 225 -40.00 -0.94 -9.71
CA SER A 225 -39.63 -0.41 -8.39
C SER A 225 -38.40 0.49 -8.51
N ALA A 226 -38.40 1.59 -7.76
CA ALA A 226 -37.22 2.43 -7.60
C ALA A 226 -36.07 1.62 -7.01
N GLU A 227 -34.84 1.92 -7.43
CA GLU A 227 -33.63 1.22 -6.97
C GLU A 227 -33.48 1.28 -5.44
N LYS A 228 -33.85 2.42 -4.84
CA LYS A 228 -33.85 2.63 -3.39
C LYS A 228 -34.64 1.56 -2.60
N GLU A 229 -35.73 1.03 -3.16
CA GLU A 229 -36.55 0.01 -2.50
C GLU A 229 -35.87 -1.37 -2.39
N PHE A 230 -34.87 -1.63 -3.22
CA PHE A 230 -33.99 -2.78 -3.03
C PHE A 230 -33.00 -2.51 -1.89
N PHE A 231 -32.35 -1.34 -1.91
CA PHE A 231 -31.31 -1.01 -0.95
C PHE A 231 -31.82 -0.79 0.48
N LYS A 232 -33.10 -0.46 0.68
CA LYS A 232 -33.72 -0.50 2.03
C LYS A 232 -33.66 -1.87 2.70
N LYS A 233 -33.52 -2.95 1.92
CA LYS A 233 -33.39 -4.33 2.42
C LYS A 233 -31.93 -4.74 2.61
N ALA A 234 -30.99 -3.99 2.06
CA ALA A 234 -29.58 -4.38 2.01
C ALA A 234 -28.86 -4.36 3.37
N PRO A 235 -29.14 -3.43 4.31
CA PRO A 235 -28.48 -3.43 5.63
C PRO A 235 -28.60 -4.76 6.37
N VAL A 236 -29.80 -5.36 6.41
CA VAL A 236 -30.04 -6.67 7.06
C VAL A 236 -29.13 -7.74 6.45
N PHE A 237 -29.07 -7.83 5.12
CA PHE A 237 -28.18 -8.78 4.43
C PHE A 237 -26.70 -8.53 4.74
N PHE A 238 -26.25 -7.27 4.73
CA PHE A 238 -24.85 -6.95 5.00
C PHE A 238 -24.47 -7.24 6.45
N HIS A 239 -25.35 -6.93 7.39
CA HIS A 239 -25.20 -7.25 8.80
C HIS A 239 -25.16 -8.77 9.01
N GLU A 240 -26.08 -9.53 8.39
CA GLU A 240 -26.08 -11.00 8.37
C GLU A 240 -24.75 -11.60 7.97
N VAL A 241 -24.22 -11.18 6.84
CA VAL A 241 -22.94 -11.68 6.31
C VAL A 241 -21.78 -11.27 7.22
N TRP A 242 -21.81 -10.04 7.73
CA TRP A 242 -20.74 -9.50 8.56
C TRP A 242 -20.69 -10.17 9.94
N LEU A 243 -21.83 -10.31 10.62
CA LEU A 243 -21.91 -10.92 11.94
C LEU A 243 -21.60 -12.42 11.87
N ASP A 244 -22.05 -13.13 10.83
CA ASP A 244 -21.60 -14.50 10.55
C ASP A 244 -20.08 -14.58 10.41
N SER A 245 -19.45 -13.58 9.81
CA SER A 245 -17.99 -13.59 9.63
C SER A 245 -17.21 -13.42 10.92
N ILE A 246 -17.86 -12.91 11.97
CA ILE A 246 -17.32 -12.76 13.33
C ILE A 246 -17.63 -14.01 14.15
N LEU A 247 -18.90 -14.40 14.18
CA LEU A 247 -19.37 -15.56 14.92
C LEU A 247 -18.76 -16.83 14.33
N ASP A 248 -18.83 -17.05 13.03
CA ASP A 248 -18.35 -18.25 12.35
C ASP A 248 -17.33 -17.88 11.27
N PRO A 249 -16.09 -17.51 11.65
CA PRO A 249 -15.14 -16.98 10.71
C PRO A 249 -14.83 -18.03 9.63
N PRO A 250 -14.80 -17.62 8.35
CA PRO A 250 -14.55 -18.51 7.23
C PRO A 250 -13.11 -19.01 7.28
N ILE A 251 -12.95 -20.34 7.27
CA ILE A 251 -11.63 -20.99 7.27
C ILE A 251 -11.46 -21.71 5.93
N PRO A 252 -10.38 -21.41 5.19
CA PRO A 252 -10.11 -22.12 3.95
C PRO A 252 -9.88 -23.61 4.26
N ARG A 253 -10.38 -24.50 3.40
CA ARG A 253 -10.02 -25.92 3.47
C ARG A 253 -8.57 -26.06 3.08
N LEU A 254 -7.74 -26.51 4.01
CA LEU A 254 -6.30 -26.64 3.81
C LEU A 254 -5.96 -28.08 3.43
N LYS A 255 -5.13 -28.22 2.39
CA LYS A 255 -4.60 -29.51 1.94
C LYS A 255 -3.07 -29.50 1.98
N ASN A 256 -2.46 -30.65 2.25
CA ASN A 256 -1.01 -30.82 2.12
C ASN A 256 -0.58 -30.85 0.64
N ALA A 257 0.73 -30.96 0.39
CA ALA A 257 1.31 -31.03 -0.95
C ALA A 257 0.80 -32.23 -1.76
N GLU A 258 0.32 -33.28 -1.07
CA GLU A 258 -0.25 -34.52 -1.62
C GLU A 258 -1.78 -34.46 -1.79
N GLY A 259 -2.42 -33.31 -1.50
CA GLY A 259 -3.86 -33.10 -1.69
C GLY A 259 -4.76 -33.70 -0.60
N GLU A 260 -4.19 -34.18 0.50
CA GLU A 260 -4.91 -34.70 1.68
C GLU A 260 -5.32 -33.54 2.59
N GLU A 261 -6.48 -33.64 3.25
CA GLU A 261 -6.96 -32.61 4.19
C GLU A 261 -6.02 -32.51 5.40
N LEU A 262 -5.67 -31.28 5.79
CA LEU A 262 -4.77 -31.05 6.92
C LEU A 262 -5.48 -31.33 8.26
N SER A 263 -4.89 -32.21 9.06
CA SER A 263 -5.28 -32.48 10.44
C SER A 263 -4.07 -32.91 11.24
N ILE A 264 -3.84 -32.31 12.42
CA ILE A 264 -2.75 -32.77 13.29
C ILE A 264 -3.15 -34.15 13.82
N THR A 265 -2.40 -35.17 13.40
CA THR A 265 -2.67 -36.57 13.74
C THR A 265 -1.56 -37.09 14.63
N HIS A 266 -1.95 -37.53 15.82
CA HIS A 266 -1.05 -38.12 16.79
C HIS A 266 -1.25 -39.63 16.83
N VAL A 267 -0.14 -40.35 16.83
CA VAL A 267 -0.09 -41.81 17.02
C VAL A 267 0.83 -42.10 18.18
N GLN A 268 0.31 -42.69 19.25
CA GLN A 268 1.07 -43.04 20.43
C GLN A 268 1.27 -44.55 20.55
N PHE A 269 2.45 -44.92 21.04
CA PHE A 269 2.82 -46.30 21.34
C PHE A 269 3.46 -46.39 22.73
N ASP A 270 3.10 -47.45 23.46
CA ASP A 270 3.85 -47.84 24.66
C ASP A 270 5.16 -48.51 24.24
N VAL A 271 6.26 -48.12 24.86
CA VAL A 271 7.61 -48.59 24.55
C VAL A 271 7.96 -49.77 25.45
N LEU A 272 8.08 -50.95 24.86
CA LEU A 272 8.44 -52.18 25.57
C LEU A 272 9.95 -52.33 25.71
N LYS A 273 10.72 -51.77 24.77
CA LYS A 273 12.18 -51.91 24.68
C LYS A 273 12.87 -50.66 24.16
N ALA A 274 13.11 -49.68 25.03
CA ALA A 274 13.59 -48.36 24.64
C ALA A 274 14.95 -48.35 23.91
N THR A 275 15.94 -49.11 24.40
CA THR A 275 17.28 -49.15 23.79
C THR A 275 17.30 -49.85 22.42
N GLU A 276 16.51 -50.90 22.23
CA GLU A 276 16.37 -51.57 20.94
C GLU A 276 15.61 -50.68 19.94
N LEU A 277 14.58 -49.98 20.41
CA LEU A 277 13.78 -49.03 19.62
C LEU A 277 14.64 -47.87 19.11
N GLU A 278 15.44 -47.25 19.98
CA GLU A 278 16.29 -46.13 19.63
C GLU A 278 17.30 -46.51 18.53
N ALA A 279 17.93 -47.68 18.64
CA ALA A 279 18.83 -48.20 17.62
C ALA A 279 18.12 -48.51 16.29
N ALA A 280 16.86 -48.98 16.34
CA ALA A 280 16.06 -49.27 15.15
C ALA A 280 15.66 -47.97 14.40
N LEU A 281 15.31 -46.91 15.14
CA LEU A 281 14.98 -45.61 14.55
C LEU A 281 16.20 -44.95 13.91
N ASP A 282 17.38 -45.00 14.56
CA ASP A 282 18.63 -44.46 14.02
C ASP A 282 19.13 -45.21 12.77
N ALA A 283 18.79 -46.48 12.61
CA ALA A 283 19.19 -47.30 11.47
C ALA A 283 18.31 -47.08 10.21
N SER A 284 17.17 -46.39 10.34
CA SER A 284 16.24 -46.16 9.23
C SER A 284 16.75 -45.08 8.26
N GLN A 285 16.59 -45.31 6.95
CA GLN A 285 16.94 -44.32 5.92
C GLN A 285 15.88 -43.22 5.76
N ASP A 286 14.66 -43.49 6.22
CA ASP A 286 13.53 -42.58 6.13
C ASP A 286 13.45 -41.63 7.33
N LEU A 287 14.24 -41.87 8.38
CA LEU A 287 14.27 -41.08 9.61
C LEU A 287 15.61 -40.35 9.75
N GLU A 288 15.58 -39.10 10.18
CA GLU A 288 16.78 -38.35 10.56
C GLU A 288 16.66 -37.82 11.99
N ARG A 289 17.64 -38.14 12.84
CA ARG A 289 17.64 -37.68 14.24
C ARG A 289 17.91 -36.17 14.32
N GLU A 290 17.10 -35.46 15.10
CA GLU A 290 17.36 -34.07 15.48
C GLU A 290 18.57 -34.03 16.44
N ARG A 291 19.53 -33.11 16.19
CA ARG A 291 20.85 -33.05 16.89
C ARG A 291 20.76 -33.36 18.38
N GLU A 292 21.53 -34.36 18.85
CA GLU A 292 21.59 -34.87 20.25
C GLU A 292 20.26 -34.72 21.03
N GLY A 293 19.21 -35.40 20.55
CA GLY A 293 17.91 -35.47 21.22
C GLY A 293 17.19 -36.80 20.96
N THR A 294 16.01 -36.97 21.57
CA THR A 294 15.15 -38.16 21.42
C THR A 294 14.05 -37.96 20.39
N ALA A 295 14.34 -37.20 19.33
CA ALA A 295 13.41 -36.88 18.27
C ALA A 295 13.97 -37.17 16.87
N TRP A 296 13.11 -37.65 15.97
CA TRP A 296 13.41 -37.97 14.59
C TRP A 296 12.42 -37.28 13.64
N LEU A 297 12.93 -36.77 12.54
CA LEU A 297 12.14 -36.27 11.42
C LEU A 297 11.93 -37.40 10.42
N TRP A 298 10.68 -37.68 10.08
CA TRP A 298 10.29 -38.68 9.10
C TRP A 298 10.13 -38.04 7.72
N PHE A 299 10.79 -38.63 6.72
CA PHE A 299 10.72 -38.21 5.33
C PHE A 299 10.04 -39.25 4.44
N SER A 300 9.31 -38.77 3.44
CA SER A 300 8.70 -39.60 2.40
C SER A 300 8.83 -38.90 1.04
N PRO A 301 8.94 -39.63 -0.08
CA PRO A 301 8.88 -39.03 -1.40
C PRO A 301 7.48 -38.44 -1.68
N ASN A 302 7.43 -37.19 -2.15
CA ASN A 302 6.20 -36.55 -2.61
C ASN A 302 5.80 -37.03 -4.02
N ASP A 303 4.69 -36.50 -4.57
CA ASP A 303 4.17 -36.84 -5.91
C ASP A 303 5.18 -36.57 -7.06
N LYS A 304 6.21 -35.77 -6.81
CA LYS A 304 7.30 -35.45 -7.76
C LYS A 304 8.56 -36.30 -7.52
N GLY A 305 8.55 -37.21 -6.54
CA GLY A 305 9.68 -38.04 -6.16
C GLY A 305 10.75 -37.32 -5.33
N GLU A 306 10.46 -36.11 -4.83
CA GLU A 306 11.36 -35.34 -3.98
C GLU A 306 11.15 -35.73 -2.50
N ARG A 307 12.24 -35.78 -1.72
CA ARG A 307 12.19 -36.13 -0.30
C ARG A 307 11.59 -34.97 0.51
N ALA A 308 10.42 -35.18 1.11
CA ALA A 308 9.69 -34.19 1.92
C ALA A 308 9.52 -34.68 3.36
N GLY A 309 9.59 -33.77 4.34
CA GLY A 309 9.31 -34.08 5.74
C GLY A 309 7.81 -34.23 5.96
N VAL A 310 7.37 -35.36 6.51
CA VAL A 310 5.95 -35.74 6.63
C VAL A 310 5.50 -36.05 8.06
N GLY A 311 6.43 -36.10 9.02
CA GLY A 311 6.09 -36.27 10.42
C GLY A 311 7.29 -36.12 11.35
N ARG A 312 6.99 -36.00 12.64
CA ARG A 312 7.97 -35.91 13.72
C ARG A 312 7.70 -37.00 14.74
N ILE A 313 8.73 -37.74 15.11
CA ILE A 313 8.66 -38.84 16.07
C ILE A 313 9.45 -38.45 17.31
N VAL A 314 8.85 -38.58 18.48
CA VAL A 314 9.47 -38.22 19.77
C VAL A 314 9.38 -39.41 20.70
N LEU A 315 10.53 -39.80 21.26
CA LEU A 315 10.63 -40.78 22.34
C LEU A 315 10.74 -40.04 23.67
N ALA A 316 9.72 -40.18 24.52
CA ALA A 316 9.64 -39.57 25.83
C ALA A 316 9.47 -40.67 26.90
N GLY A 317 10.58 -41.22 27.38
CA GLY A 317 10.58 -42.29 28.39
C GLY A 317 10.00 -43.60 27.84
N ASP A 318 8.85 -44.01 28.35
CA ASP A 318 8.11 -45.22 27.96
C ASP A 318 7.04 -44.96 26.89
N LEU A 319 7.00 -43.75 26.32
CA LEU A 319 6.05 -43.36 25.29
C LEU A 319 6.78 -42.95 24.00
N LEU A 320 6.34 -43.50 22.86
CA LEU A 320 6.74 -43.04 21.54
C LEU A 320 5.53 -42.34 20.89
N GLU A 321 5.73 -41.12 20.44
CA GLU A 321 4.70 -40.33 19.78
C GLU A 321 5.12 -39.95 18.36
N LEU A 322 4.24 -40.17 17.39
CA LEU A 322 4.33 -39.67 16.03
C LEU A 322 3.29 -38.56 15.85
N GLU A 323 3.74 -37.39 15.41
CA GLU A 323 2.92 -36.26 14.99
C GLU A 323 3.06 -36.05 13.48
N CYS A 324 1.95 -35.91 12.76
CA CYS A 324 1.91 -35.66 11.32
C CYS A 324 0.69 -34.82 10.92
N LEU A 325 0.63 -34.37 9.66
CA LEU A 325 -0.32 -33.35 9.22
C LEU A 325 -1.52 -33.90 8.43
N SER A 326 -1.72 -35.23 8.40
CA SER A 326 -2.93 -35.85 7.86
C SER A 326 -3.21 -37.22 8.48
N ALA A 327 -4.47 -37.66 8.40
CA ALA A 327 -4.87 -38.99 8.85
C ALA A 327 -4.13 -40.09 8.08
N GLN A 328 -3.96 -39.90 6.77
CA GLN A 328 -3.27 -40.84 5.87
C GLN A 328 -1.78 -40.90 6.16
N GLN A 329 -1.14 -39.78 6.53
CA GLN A 329 0.24 -39.77 7.02
C GLN A 329 0.35 -40.53 8.35
N GLY A 330 -0.64 -40.39 9.25
CA GLY A 330 -0.67 -41.12 10.52
C GLY A 330 -0.75 -42.63 10.34
N GLU A 331 -1.59 -43.11 9.42
CA GLU A 331 -1.67 -44.54 9.07
C GLU A 331 -0.35 -45.06 8.48
N ARG A 332 0.24 -44.30 7.54
CA ARG A 332 1.53 -44.65 6.92
C ARG A 332 2.66 -44.68 7.94
N GLY A 333 2.74 -43.68 8.81
CA GLY A 333 3.77 -43.59 9.83
C GLY A 333 3.61 -44.64 10.92
N ARG A 334 2.36 -44.98 11.28
CA ARG A 334 2.08 -46.13 12.15
C ARG A 334 2.60 -47.43 11.56
N ALA A 335 2.28 -47.71 10.30
CA ALA A 335 2.72 -48.92 9.62
C ALA A 335 4.25 -48.99 9.52
N LEU A 336 4.91 -47.85 9.24
CA LEU A 336 6.36 -47.73 9.25
C LEU A 336 6.95 -48.09 10.63
N LEU A 337 6.41 -47.52 11.70
CA LEU A 337 6.90 -47.76 13.06
C LEU A 337 6.67 -49.21 13.52
N GLU A 338 5.52 -49.81 13.22
CA GLU A 338 5.24 -51.22 13.54
C GLU A 338 6.18 -52.19 12.78
N GLN A 339 6.62 -51.81 11.57
CA GLN A 339 7.60 -52.57 10.79
C GLN A 339 9.03 -52.39 11.30
N LEU A 340 9.45 -51.16 11.62
CA LEU A 340 10.80 -50.87 12.10
C LEU A 340 11.05 -51.40 13.51
N ALA A 341 10.02 -51.36 14.36
CA ALA A 341 10.11 -51.62 15.80
C ALA A 341 9.20 -52.79 16.23
N THR A 342 9.13 -53.84 15.42
CA THR A 342 8.31 -55.02 15.70
C THR A 342 8.63 -55.63 17.07
N ALA A 343 7.61 -55.83 17.90
CA ALA A 343 7.72 -56.31 19.28
C ALA A 343 8.52 -55.41 20.25
N MET A 344 8.86 -54.19 19.86
CA MET A 344 9.49 -53.17 20.72
C MET A 344 8.52 -52.08 21.16
N ILE A 345 7.42 -51.89 20.42
CA ILE A 345 6.36 -50.93 20.68
C ILE A 345 4.98 -51.59 20.61
N LEU A 346 4.00 -51.04 21.32
CA LEU A 346 2.60 -51.44 21.26
C LEU A 346 1.73 -50.22 20.98
N HIS A 347 0.93 -50.25 19.90
CA HIS A 347 0.03 -49.13 19.58
C HIS A 347 -0.97 -48.91 20.72
N ARG A 348 -1.03 -47.66 21.19
CA ARG A 348 -1.89 -47.24 22.30
C ARG A 348 -3.14 -46.54 21.80
N CYS A 349 -2.96 -45.48 21.02
CA CYS A 349 -4.07 -44.73 20.45
C CYS A 349 -3.64 -43.91 19.24
N THR A 350 -4.64 -43.54 18.44
CA THR A 350 -4.51 -42.55 17.38
C THR A 350 -5.67 -41.58 17.56
N TRP A 351 -5.38 -40.28 17.57
CA TRP A 351 -6.40 -39.24 17.58
C TRP A 351 -6.01 -38.11 16.64
N GLN A 352 -7.00 -37.29 16.32
CA GLN A 352 -6.88 -36.20 15.37
C GLN A 352 -7.38 -34.93 16.03
N GLU A 353 -6.63 -33.86 15.84
CA GLU A 353 -7.09 -32.53 16.18
C GLU A 353 -7.72 -31.89 14.94
N ASN A 354 -8.91 -31.32 15.12
CA ASN A 354 -9.58 -30.60 14.06
C ASN A 354 -8.91 -29.23 13.88
N LEU A 355 -8.01 -29.15 12.89
CA LEU A 355 -7.28 -27.94 12.55
C LEU A 355 -8.21 -26.78 12.20
N GLU A 356 -9.36 -27.04 11.56
CA GLU A 356 -10.37 -26.03 11.27
C GLU A 356 -10.92 -25.43 12.58
N ARG A 357 -11.21 -26.26 13.59
CA ARG A 357 -11.65 -25.76 14.91
C ARG A 357 -10.55 -24.95 15.59
N ILE A 358 -9.31 -25.45 15.60
CA ILE A 358 -8.17 -24.74 16.20
C ILE A 358 -7.95 -23.37 15.53
N LEU A 359 -7.98 -23.32 14.20
CA LEU A 359 -7.86 -22.08 13.45
C LEU A 359 -9.06 -21.16 13.71
N ARG A 360 -10.26 -21.70 13.89
CA ARG A 360 -11.47 -20.92 14.24
C ARG A 360 -11.29 -20.22 15.57
N ASP A 361 -10.91 -20.98 16.57
CA ASP A 361 -10.73 -20.49 17.94
C ASP A 361 -9.57 -19.49 17.97
N TYR A 362 -8.46 -19.78 17.28
CA TYR A 362 -7.33 -18.85 17.12
C TYR A 362 -7.72 -17.54 16.44
N ILE A 363 -8.47 -17.59 15.32
CA ILE A 363 -8.92 -16.38 14.60
C ILE A 363 -9.89 -15.56 15.46
N ARG A 364 -10.79 -16.22 16.20
CA ARG A 364 -11.70 -15.53 17.13
C ARG A 364 -10.90 -14.83 18.24
N GLU A 365 -9.95 -15.53 18.85
CA GLU A 365 -9.08 -14.98 19.90
C GLU A 365 -8.18 -13.85 19.39
N GLU A 366 -7.56 -13.98 18.21
CA GLU A 366 -6.74 -12.93 17.61
C GLU A 366 -7.56 -11.68 17.30
N ARG A 367 -8.79 -11.83 16.81
CA ARG A 367 -9.67 -10.69 16.48
C ARG A 367 -10.20 -9.97 17.72
N GLN A 368 -10.26 -10.66 18.87
CA GLN A 368 -10.66 -10.10 20.16
C GLN A 368 -9.49 -9.43 20.91
N ARG A 369 -8.25 -9.71 20.51
CA ARG A 369 -7.11 -8.94 21.02
C ARG A 369 -7.15 -7.55 20.39
N GLU A 370 -7.17 -6.51 21.22
CA GLU A 370 -6.79 -5.18 20.75
C GLU A 370 -5.44 -5.29 20.00
N PRO A 371 -5.26 -4.59 18.87
CA PRO A 371 -3.95 -4.53 18.23
C PRO A 371 -2.98 -3.92 19.24
N ASP A 372 -2.26 -4.78 19.94
CA ASP A 372 -1.21 -4.36 20.84
C ASP A 372 -0.14 -3.73 19.94
N PHE A 373 -0.08 -2.39 19.94
CA PHE A 373 1.06 -1.64 19.42
C PHE A 373 2.32 -1.88 20.28
N GLY A 374 2.24 -2.80 21.25
CA GLY A 374 3.31 -3.42 22.01
C GLY A 374 4.29 -4.20 21.14
N VAL A 375 5.56 -3.81 21.32
CA VAL A 375 6.77 -4.36 20.74
C VAL A 375 6.78 -5.90 20.77
N CYS A 376 6.52 -6.54 19.63
CA CYS A 376 7.00 -7.90 19.40
C CYS A 376 8.53 -7.85 19.26
N GLY A 377 9.21 -8.18 20.36
CA GLY A 377 10.64 -8.43 20.42
C GLY A 377 10.95 -9.81 19.85
N GLY A 378 11.27 -9.86 18.56
CA GLY A 378 11.87 -11.00 17.88
C GLY A 378 13.26 -10.62 17.40
N GLN A 379 14.23 -11.53 17.60
CA GLN A 379 15.66 -11.32 17.40
C GLN A 379 16.04 -10.61 16.09
N GLU A 380 16.77 -9.50 16.21
CA GLU A 380 17.45 -8.80 15.12
C GLU A 380 18.60 -9.67 14.59
N VAL A 381 18.33 -10.49 13.55
CA VAL A 381 19.17 -10.80 12.37
C VAL A 381 18.49 -11.92 11.57
N ARG A 382 17.91 -11.58 10.38
CA ARG A 382 17.77 -12.35 9.11
C ARG A 382 16.66 -11.86 8.15
N HIS A 383 15.95 -10.77 8.46
CA HIS A 383 14.82 -10.26 7.67
C HIS A 383 15.13 -10.00 6.17
N GLU A 384 16.33 -9.50 5.83
CA GLU A 384 16.67 -9.10 4.45
C GLU A 384 16.93 -10.30 3.52
N GLU A 385 17.60 -11.35 4.00
CA GLU A 385 17.89 -12.55 3.21
C GLU A 385 16.62 -13.38 2.98
N GLU A 386 15.75 -13.43 3.99
CA GLU A 386 14.42 -14.06 3.93
C GLU A 386 13.50 -13.34 2.94
N GLU A 387 13.46 -12.00 2.99
CA GLU A 387 12.69 -11.19 2.04
C GLU A 387 13.22 -11.38 0.61
N ALA A 388 14.54 -11.37 0.40
CA ALA A 388 15.14 -11.59 -0.91
C ALA A 388 14.78 -12.95 -1.52
N PHE A 389 14.82 -14.01 -0.70
CA PHE A 389 14.41 -15.35 -1.12
C PHE A 389 12.92 -15.42 -1.44
N PHE A 390 12.08 -14.83 -0.58
CA PHE A 390 10.63 -14.74 -0.79
C PHE A 390 10.30 -14.04 -2.11
N LEU A 391 10.91 -12.88 -2.38
CA LEU A 391 10.67 -12.10 -3.60
C LEU A 391 11.08 -12.89 -4.85
N ASP A 392 12.19 -13.63 -4.81
CA ASP A 392 12.62 -14.50 -5.91
C ASP A 392 11.66 -15.68 -6.13
N GLN A 393 11.15 -16.27 -5.05
CA GLN A 393 10.18 -17.34 -5.11
C GLN A 393 8.84 -16.85 -5.70
N MET A 394 8.30 -15.74 -5.20
CA MET A 394 7.05 -15.14 -5.69
C MET A 394 7.15 -14.69 -7.15
N ALA A 395 8.30 -14.10 -7.52
CA ALA A 395 8.63 -13.80 -8.90
C ALA A 395 8.50 -15.01 -9.84
N ARG A 396 8.98 -16.18 -9.41
CA ARG A 396 8.87 -17.43 -10.17
C ARG A 396 7.44 -17.95 -10.18
N HIS A 397 6.79 -17.96 -9.02
CA HIS A 397 5.42 -18.44 -8.83
C HIS A 397 4.43 -17.71 -9.76
N TYR A 398 4.33 -16.38 -9.67
CA TYR A 398 3.35 -15.62 -10.46
C TYR A 398 3.57 -15.66 -11.97
N ARG A 399 4.76 -16.07 -12.42
CA ARG A 399 5.02 -16.31 -13.84
C ARG A 399 4.57 -17.66 -14.32
N GLN A 400 4.63 -18.67 -13.47
CA GLN A 400 4.01 -19.94 -13.79
C GLN A 400 2.49 -19.75 -13.80
N TRP A 401 1.99 -19.05 -12.79
CA TRP A 401 0.57 -18.73 -12.62
C TRP A 401 -0.09 -18.12 -13.88
N ILE A 402 0.56 -17.19 -14.59
CA ILE A 402 -0.03 -16.57 -15.79
C ILE A 402 -0.22 -17.53 -16.98
N ASP A 403 0.52 -18.63 -17.00
CA ASP A 403 0.50 -19.66 -18.04
C ASP A 403 -0.16 -20.97 -17.55
N GLU A 404 -0.60 -21.01 -16.29
CA GLU A 404 -1.27 -22.16 -15.69
C GLU A 404 -2.80 -22.03 -15.79
N PRO A 405 -3.51 -23.09 -16.20
CA PRO A 405 -4.96 -23.15 -16.13
C PRO A 405 -5.47 -22.97 -14.70
N LEU A 406 -6.33 -21.97 -14.48
CA LEU A 406 -6.90 -21.71 -13.15
C LEU A 406 -8.37 -22.12 -13.08
N PRO A 407 -8.79 -22.87 -12.04
CA PRO A 407 -10.20 -23.20 -11.82
C PRO A 407 -11.12 -21.98 -11.80
N GLU A 408 -10.68 -20.88 -11.20
CA GLU A 408 -11.40 -19.60 -11.08
C GLU A 408 -11.67 -18.94 -12.45
N LEU A 409 -10.86 -19.30 -13.46
CA LEU A 409 -10.96 -18.83 -14.83
C LEU A 409 -11.53 -19.91 -15.76
N ASP A 410 -12.33 -20.83 -15.23
CA ASP A 410 -12.94 -21.92 -16.00
C ASP A 410 -11.87 -22.78 -16.71
N ASN A 411 -10.78 -23.08 -16.00
CA ASN A 411 -9.58 -23.78 -16.49
C ASN A 411 -8.88 -23.10 -17.69
N HIS A 412 -9.03 -21.78 -17.83
CA HIS A 412 -8.23 -20.99 -18.75
C HIS A 412 -7.01 -20.42 -18.03
N THR A 413 -5.94 -20.16 -18.79
CA THR A 413 -4.80 -19.42 -18.28
C THR A 413 -5.15 -17.94 -18.12
N PRO A 414 -4.52 -17.19 -17.20
CA PRO A 414 -4.63 -15.73 -17.15
C PRO A 414 -4.39 -15.04 -18.49
N ARG A 415 -3.45 -15.52 -19.31
CA ARG A 415 -3.24 -14.97 -20.67
C ARG A 415 -4.43 -15.17 -21.59
N ASP A 416 -5.05 -16.34 -21.56
CA ASP A 416 -6.24 -16.63 -22.37
C ASP A 416 -7.44 -15.82 -21.84
N ALA A 417 -7.60 -15.74 -20.52
CA ALA A 417 -8.65 -14.97 -19.87
C ALA A 417 -8.55 -13.46 -20.15
N ALA A 418 -7.34 -12.89 -20.23
CA ALA A 418 -7.15 -11.47 -20.56
C ALA A 418 -7.69 -11.08 -21.94
N ARG A 419 -7.67 -12.04 -22.89
CA ARG A 419 -8.17 -11.87 -24.26
C ARG A 419 -9.65 -12.21 -24.40
N ASN A 420 -10.23 -12.91 -23.44
CA ASN A 420 -11.63 -13.31 -23.44
C ASN A 420 -12.48 -12.26 -22.71
N PRO A 421 -13.39 -11.53 -23.38
CA PRO A 421 -14.22 -10.52 -22.73
C PRO A 421 -15.08 -11.04 -21.57
N ALA A 422 -15.44 -12.32 -21.58
CA ALA A 422 -16.23 -12.94 -20.50
C ALA A 422 -15.39 -13.27 -19.26
N LEU A 423 -14.11 -13.63 -19.44
CA LEU A 423 -13.21 -14.00 -18.34
C LEU A 423 -12.35 -12.82 -17.85
N ARG A 424 -12.15 -11.80 -18.68
CA ARG A 424 -11.35 -10.62 -18.36
C ARG A 424 -11.76 -9.94 -17.05
N PRO A 425 -13.06 -9.78 -16.70
CA PRO A 425 -13.46 -9.25 -15.39
C PRO A 425 -13.00 -10.12 -14.22
N LYS A 426 -13.17 -11.46 -14.31
CA LYS A 426 -12.72 -12.40 -13.27
C LYS A 426 -11.21 -12.30 -13.04
N LEU A 427 -10.43 -12.26 -14.12
CA LEU A 427 -8.98 -12.10 -14.05
C LEU A 427 -8.57 -10.76 -13.42
N VAL A 428 -9.27 -9.68 -13.78
CA VAL A 428 -9.05 -8.36 -13.22
C VAL A 428 -9.26 -8.38 -11.69
N ASP A 429 -10.28 -9.09 -11.21
CA ASP A 429 -10.53 -9.21 -9.77
C ASP A 429 -9.47 -10.06 -9.05
N LEU A 430 -8.96 -11.14 -9.67
CA LEU A 430 -7.83 -11.90 -9.13
C LEU A 430 -6.57 -11.02 -8.95
N ILE A 431 -6.22 -10.19 -9.94
CA ILE A 431 -5.04 -9.31 -9.82
C ILE A 431 -5.25 -8.25 -8.72
N ARG A 432 -6.48 -7.76 -8.54
CA ARG A 432 -6.82 -6.86 -7.44
C ARG A 432 -6.63 -7.53 -6.09
N GLU A 433 -7.01 -8.80 -5.94
CA GLU A 433 -6.79 -9.55 -4.70
C GLU A 433 -5.31 -9.63 -4.34
N LEU A 434 -4.44 -9.90 -5.34
CA LEU A 434 -2.99 -9.90 -5.16
C LEU A 434 -2.45 -8.53 -4.73
N GLU A 435 -2.92 -7.44 -5.34
CA GLU A 435 -2.53 -6.08 -4.93
C GLU A 435 -3.03 -5.73 -3.51
N GLY A 436 -4.20 -6.24 -3.12
CA GLY A 436 -4.70 -6.13 -1.74
C GLY A 436 -3.84 -6.90 -0.75
N GLU A 437 -3.37 -8.09 -1.13
CA GLU A 437 -2.44 -8.90 -0.33
C GLU A 437 -1.09 -8.21 -0.17
N TYR A 438 -0.55 -7.63 -1.25
CA TYR A 438 0.66 -6.81 -1.17
C TYR A 438 0.53 -5.69 -0.13
N HIS A 439 -0.58 -4.95 -0.16
CA HIS A 439 -0.82 -3.87 0.79
C HIS A 439 -0.99 -4.40 2.24
N ARG A 440 -1.68 -5.53 2.44
CA ARG A 440 -1.80 -6.17 3.76
C ARG A 440 -0.43 -6.59 4.31
N ASN A 441 0.40 -7.22 3.49
CA ASN A 441 1.74 -7.66 3.90
C ASN A 441 2.61 -6.46 4.30
N LEU A 442 2.53 -5.33 3.56
CA LEU A 442 3.22 -4.11 3.96
C LEU A 442 2.76 -3.62 5.35
N LYS A 443 1.45 -3.64 5.66
CA LYS A 443 0.95 -3.22 6.99
C LYS A 443 1.35 -4.18 8.10
N SER A 444 1.31 -5.47 7.85
CA SER A 444 1.72 -6.50 8.81
C SER A 444 3.25 -6.66 8.90
N ARG A 445 4.02 -5.87 8.15
CA ARG A 445 5.48 -5.95 8.05
C ARG A 445 5.98 -7.34 7.63
N ALA A 446 5.17 -8.04 6.83
CA ALA A 446 5.54 -9.30 6.22
C ALA A 446 6.23 -9.05 4.87
N PRO A 447 7.03 -10.01 4.36
CA PRO A 447 7.57 -9.95 3.01
C PRO A 447 6.46 -9.66 1.97
N ALA A 448 6.65 -8.61 1.17
CA ALA A 448 5.61 -8.07 0.30
C ALA A 448 6.08 -8.00 -1.16
N TYR A 449 5.43 -8.75 -2.05
CA TYR A 449 5.73 -8.77 -3.48
C TYR A 449 4.73 -7.91 -4.26
N ASP A 450 5.19 -6.89 -4.98
CA ASP A 450 4.31 -6.02 -5.79
C ASP A 450 3.86 -6.74 -7.09
N PRO A 451 2.57 -7.07 -7.25
CA PRO A 451 2.06 -7.78 -8.42
C PRO A 451 1.61 -6.84 -9.54
N SER A 452 1.75 -5.52 -9.39
CA SER A 452 1.22 -4.52 -10.33
C SER A 452 1.75 -4.64 -11.77
N TRP A 453 2.87 -5.34 -11.97
CA TRP A 453 3.40 -5.65 -13.29
C TRP A 453 2.48 -6.59 -14.11
N LEU A 454 1.61 -7.38 -13.45
CA LEU A 454 0.69 -8.31 -14.11
C LEU A 454 -0.30 -7.57 -15.02
N TRP A 455 -0.75 -6.38 -14.64
CA TRP A 455 -1.64 -5.55 -15.46
C TRP A 455 -1.04 -5.26 -16.84
N ALA A 456 0.24 -4.89 -16.84
CA ALA A 456 0.97 -4.56 -18.05
C ALA A 456 1.27 -5.82 -18.88
N GLU A 457 1.69 -6.91 -18.24
CA GLU A 457 2.00 -8.19 -18.92
C GLU A 457 0.76 -8.79 -19.61
N LEU A 458 -0.40 -8.68 -18.97
CA LEU A 458 -1.66 -9.22 -19.47
C LEU A 458 -2.42 -8.23 -20.37
N ASN A 459 -1.86 -7.04 -20.61
CA ASN A 459 -2.47 -5.96 -21.40
C ASN A 459 -3.87 -5.57 -20.89
N LEU A 460 -4.00 -5.52 -19.56
CA LEU A 460 -5.22 -5.17 -18.84
C LEU A 460 -5.23 -3.71 -18.38
N ASP A 461 -4.07 -3.07 -18.35
CA ASP A 461 -3.89 -1.70 -17.90
C ASP A 461 -4.58 -0.70 -18.87
N ASP A 462 -5.55 0.08 -18.37
CA ASP A 462 -6.27 1.11 -19.13
C ASP A 462 -5.61 2.50 -19.02
N ARG A 463 -4.33 2.54 -18.62
CA ARG A 463 -3.66 3.80 -18.29
C ARG A 463 -3.44 4.63 -19.55
N SER A 464 -4.14 5.75 -19.65
CA SER A 464 -3.52 6.94 -20.23
C SER A 464 -2.28 7.25 -19.39
N ALA A 465 -1.10 7.28 -20.03
CA ALA A 465 0.16 7.62 -19.36
C ALA A 465 -0.03 8.85 -18.47
N ALA A 466 0.54 8.82 -17.25
CA ALA A 466 0.50 9.97 -16.36
C ALA A 466 1.00 11.20 -17.13
N VAL A 467 0.18 12.23 -17.20
CA VAL A 467 0.48 13.43 -18.00
C VAL A 467 1.30 14.44 -17.18
N HIS A 468 1.24 14.34 -15.85
CA HIS A 468 1.97 15.19 -14.89
C HIS A 468 2.12 14.47 -13.53
N PRO A 469 3.15 14.79 -12.72
CA PRO A 469 3.24 14.27 -11.36
C PRO A 469 2.13 14.83 -10.44
N PRO A 470 1.79 14.09 -9.36
CA PRO A 470 0.92 14.57 -8.28
C PRO A 470 1.63 15.68 -7.46
N PRO A 471 0.97 16.28 -6.44
CA PRO A 471 1.61 17.30 -5.60
C PRO A 471 2.92 16.80 -5.00
N LEU A 472 3.95 17.64 -5.07
CA LEU A 472 5.30 17.31 -4.60
C LEU A 472 5.48 17.69 -3.13
N ALA A 473 6.52 17.15 -2.50
CA ALA A 473 6.74 17.32 -1.07
C ALA A 473 6.79 18.81 -0.62
N HIS A 474 7.40 19.71 -1.39
CA HIS A 474 7.46 21.15 -1.04
C HIS A 474 6.12 21.88 -1.20
N GLU A 475 5.18 21.32 -1.95
CA GLU A 475 3.80 21.82 -2.06
C GLU A 475 2.92 21.29 -0.91
N ARG A 476 3.31 20.14 -0.35
CA ARG A 476 2.62 19.45 0.76
C ARG A 476 3.08 19.94 2.13
N LEU A 477 4.38 20.12 2.33
CA LEU A 477 4.97 20.56 3.60
C LEU A 477 4.35 21.83 4.21
N PRO A 478 3.90 22.84 3.45
CA PRO A 478 3.24 24.02 4.02
C PRO A 478 1.96 23.74 4.83
N SER A 479 1.26 22.61 4.60
CA SER A 479 0.11 22.24 5.45
C SER A 479 0.53 21.67 6.81
N PHE A 480 1.78 21.25 6.96
CA PHE A 480 2.34 20.67 8.17
C PHE A 480 3.28 21.63 8.90
N LEU A 481 3.90 22.55 8.17
CA LEU A 481 4.83 23.55 8.68
C LEU A 481 4.46 24.93 8.09
N PRO A 482 3.42 25.59 8.62
CA PRO A 482 2.92 26.84 8.08
C PRO A 482 4.01 27.91 7.95
N GLY A 483 4.04 28.61 6.83
CA GLY A 483 5.04 29.67 6.60
C GLY A 483 6.40 29.21 6.07
N ILE A 484 6.68 27.90 6.00
CA ILE A 484 7.95 27.36 5.47
C ILE A 484 8.28 27.89 4.07
N GLN A 485 7.28 27.99 3.19
CA GLN A 485 7.47 28.49 1.84
C GLN A 485 7.89 29.97 1.83
N GLU A 486 7.30 30.77 2.71
CA GLU A 486 7.63 32.19 2.83
C GLU A 486 9.02 32.39 3.42
N LEU A 487 9.39 31.60 4.43
CA LEU A 487 10.74 31.56 4.97
C LEU A 487 11.75 31.24 3.85
N CYS A 488 11.56 30.12 3.15
CA CYS A 488 12.48 29.69 2.09
C CYS A 488 12.65 30.78 1.04
N ARG A 489 11.54 31.41 0.60
CA ARG A 489 11.55 32.49 -0.39
C ARG A 489 12.32 33.71 0.10
N LYS A 490 12.11 34.13 1.34
CA LYS A 490 12.81 35.28 1.95
C LYS A 490 14.31 35.02 2.05
N VAL A 491 14.70 33.90 2.66
CA VAL A 491 16.11 33.51 2.82
C VAL A 491 16.79 33.39 1.45
N ALA A 492 16.14 32.75 0.48
CA ALA A 492 16.68 32.63 -0.87
C ALA A 492 16.93 33.99 -1.55
N VAL A 493 16.01 34.96 -1.39
CA VAL A 493 16.19 36.33 -1.92
C VAL A 493 17.35 37.04 -1.22
N GLN A 494 17.52 36.86 0.09
CA GLN A 494 18.64 37.43 0.83
C GLN A 494 19.98 36.84 0.37
N VAL A 495 20.07 35.51 0.25
CA VAL A 495 21.29 34.80 -0.19
C VAL A 495 21.70 35.24 -1.60
N ARG A 496 20.76 35.31 -2.55
CA ARG A 496 21.02 35.78 -3.92
C ARG A 496 21.52 37.23 -4.01
N ARG A 497 21.28 38.05 -2.97
CA ARG A 497 21.75 39.44 -2.89
C ARG A 497 23.10 39.58 -2.19
N ARG A 498 23.63 38.51 -1.57
CA ARG A 498 24.94 38.55 -0.89
C ARG A 498 26.04 38.86 -1.91
N THR A 499 27.02 39.67 -1.50
CA THR A 499 28.23 39.90 -2.27
C THR A 499 29.00 38.59 -2.42
N GLY A 500 29.26 38.17 -3.66
CA GLY A 500 29.93 36.89 -3.94
C GLY A 500 29.02 35.69 -4.18
N PHE A 501 27.69 35.88 -4.24
CA PHE A 501 26.78 34.84 -4.72
C PHE A 501 27.16 34.39 -6.14
N LYS A 502 27.25 33.07 -6.33
CA LYS A 502 27.53 32.41 -7.60
C LYS A 502 26.45 31.36 -7.85
N ASP A 503 25.67 31.54 -8.91
CA ASP A 503 24.62 30.58 -9.30
C ASP A 503 25.14 29.14 -9.44
N ALA A 504 26.42 28.98 -9.76
CA ALA A 504 27.06 27.69 -10.01
C ALA A 504 27.48 26.92 -8.74
N CYS A 505 27.50 27.53 -7.54
CA CYS A 505 28.00 26.84 -6.34
C CYS A 505 27.53 27.39 -4.99
N THR A 506 26.82 28.52 -4.93
CA THR A 506 26.40 29.09 -3.64
C THR A 506 25.18 28.36 -3.10
N ILE A 507 25.38 27.62 -2.01
CA ILE A 507 24.36 26.96 -1.18
C ILE A 507 24.46 27.48 0.26
N LEU A 508 23.46 27.22 1.09
CA LEU A 508 23.56 27.30 2.55
C LEU A 508 23.86 25.91 3.12
N ASP A 509 25.02 25.76 3.73
CA ASP A 509 25.40 24.53 4.41
C ASP A 509 24.75 24.42 5.80
N ALA A 510 24.95 23.29 6.49
CA ALA A 510 24.36 23.07 7.80
C ALA A 510 24.79 24.11 8.86
N ASP A 511 26.02 24.63 8.79
CA ASP A 511 26.52 25.65 9.72
C ASP A 511 25.88 27.02 9.46
N GLU A 512 25.70 27.38 8.20
CA GLU A 512 25.01 28.62 7.83
C GLU A 512 23.53 28.57 8.19
N ILE A 513 22.85 27.43 7.97
CA ILE A 513 21.46 27.23 8.40
C ILE A 513 21.33 27.39 9.93
N GLN A 514 22.27 26.82 10.70
CA GLN A 514 22.27 26.93 12.16
C GLN A 514 22.50 28.37 12.66
N ARG A 515 23.27 29.17 11.93
CA ARG A 515 23.57 30.57 12.30
C ARG A 515 22.53 31.57 11.79
N ASP A 516 21.68 31.19 10.84
CA ASP A 516 20.68 32.08 10.29
C ASP A 516 19.55 32.36 11.30
N ALA A 517 19.50 33.60 11.79
CA ALA A 517 18.57 33.99 12.84
C ALA A 517 17.08 33.94 12.40
N GLU A 518 16.79 34.09 11.11
CA GLU A 518 15.42 33.99 10.60
C GLU A 518 14.96 32.54 10.59
N ILE A 519 15.83 31.63 10.15
CA ILE A 519 15.56 30.18 10.21
C ILE A 519 15.42 29.69 11.65
N GLN A 520 16.36 30.05 12.54
CA GLN A 520 16.30 29.58 13.93
C GLN A 520 15.06 30.09 14.66
N ARG A 521 14.65 31.34 14.41
CA ARG A 521 13.41 31.88 14.97
C ARG A 521 12.20 31.10 14.48
N PHE A 522 12.11 30.85 13.18
CA PHE A 522 11.01 30.07 12.60
C PHE A 522 10.96 28.64 13.18
N LEU A 523 12.10 27.96 13.29
CA LEU A 523 12.15 26.61 13.83
C LEU A 523 11.77 26.56 15.32
N LEU A 524 12.19 27.54 16.11
CA LEU A 524 11.76 27.65 17.51
C LEU A 524 10.26 27.92 17.63
N GLU A 525 9.70 28.75 16.75
CA GLU A 525 8.26 29.09 16.75
C GLU A 525 7.39 27.91 16.30
N GLU A 526 7.77 27.21 15.22
CA GLU A 526 6.93 26.19 14.57
C GLU A 526 7.28 24.75 14.96
N CYS A 527 8.55 24.45 15.26
CA CYS A 527 9.03 23.11 15.63
C CYS A 527 9.35 22.97 17.12
N GLY A 528 9.40 24.07 17.88
CA GLY A 528 9.73 24.06 19.31
C GLY A 528 11.20 23.75 19.64
N ALA A 529 12.05 23.59 18.62
CA ALA A 529 13.46 23.28 18.76
C ALA A 529 14.28 23.96 17.64
N PRO A 530 15.54 24.35 17.91
CA PRO A 530 16.43 24.90 16.88
C PRO A 530 16.89 23.82 15.90
N TYR A 531 17.52 24.23 14.80
CA TYR A 531 18.11 23.29 13.84
C TYR A 531 19.22 22.47 14.49
N ALA A 532 19.09 21.13 14.46
CA ALA A 532 20.11 20.22 14.94
C ALA A 532 21.07 19.83 13.81
N LYS A 533 22.36 20.12 14.00
CA LYS A 533 23.41 19.76 13.04
C LYS A 533 23.77 18.26 13.08
N ASP A 534 23.62 17.63 14.25
CA ASP A 534 24.19 16.31 14.56
C ASP A 534 23.21 15.12 14.48
N THR A 535 22.01 15.29 13.92
CA THR A 535 21.11 14.15 13.67
C THR A 535 21.61 13.20 12.56
N HIS A 536 22.72 13.51 11.86
CA HIS A 536 23.21 12.73 10.71
C HIS A 536 24.74 12.52 10.61
N ALA A 537 25.46 12.37 11.72
CA ALA A 537 26.89 12.03 11.65
C ALA A 537 27.28 10.99 12.70
N GLY A 538 26.99 9.70 12.46
CA GLY A 538 27.55 8.65 13.33
C GLY A 538 27.18 7.20 13.03
N SER A 539 26.03 6.90 12.44
CA SER A 539 25.62 5.52 12.16
C SER A 539 25.12 5.38 10.72
N ALA A 540 25.69 4.44 9.98
CA ALA A 540 25.07 3.91 8.78
C ALA A 540 23.69 3.35 9.17
N GLY A 541 22.63 4.08 8.85
CA GLY A 541 21.26 3.72 9.15
C GLY A 541 20.34 4.84 8.71
N GLU A 542 19.37 4.52 7.86
CA GLU A 542 18.24 5.40 7.55
C GLU A 542 17.46 5.65 8.85
N THR A 543 17.58 6.85 9.41
CA THR A 543 16.71 7.28 10.51
C THR A 543 15.67 8.23 9.97
N ALA A 544 14.39 7.98 10.31
CA ALA A 544 13.30 8.90 10.09
C ALA A 544 13.64 10.26 10.73
N VAL A 545 13.59 11.33 9.94
CA VAL A 545 14.02 12.67 10.38
C VAL A 545 12.83 13.60 10.58
N GLY A 546 12.96 14.56 11.50
CA GLY A 546 11.93 15.54 11.81
C GLY A 546 11.61 16.50 10.65
N LEU A 547 10.57 17.32 10.84
CA LEU A 547 10.17 18.34 9.86
C LEU A 547 11.19 19.48 9.74
N SER A 548 12.00 19.75 10.77
CA SER A 548 12.99 20.85 10.74
C SER A 548 14.09 20.62 9.69
N GLU A 549 14.33 19.35 9.35
CA GLU A 549 15.40 18.88 8.48
C GLU A 549 15.02 19.03 7.00
N CYS A 550 13.74 19.35 6.73
CA CYS A 550 13.31 19.79 5.41
C CYS A 550 13.83 21.21 5.06
N VAL A 551 14.20 22.03 6.04
CA VAL A 551 14.57 23.43 5.79
C VAL A 551 15.80 23.54 4.89
N ARG A 552 16.89 22.81 5.21
CA ARG A 552 18.13 22.85 4.42
C ARG A 552 17.91 22.54 2.93
N PRO A 553 17.29 21.40 2.55
CA PRO A 553 17.04 21.10 1.15
C PRO A 553 16.06 22.09 0.51
N LEU A 554 15.00 22.52 1.21
CA LEU A 554 14.01 23.44 0.62
C LEU A 554 14.53 24.85 0.38
N VAL A 555 15.32 25.40 1.31
CA VAL A 555 15.92 26.73 1.13
C VAL A 555 16.90 26.72 -0.04
N ASN A 556 17.74 25.70 -0.15
CA ASN A 556 18.67 25.55 -1.28
C ASN A 556 17.93 25.33 -2.61
N PHE A 557 16.88 24.51 -2.60
CA PHE A 557 16.00 24.31 -3.77
C PHE A 557 15.35 25.63 -4.22
N GLU A 558 14.90 26.46 -3.27
CA GLU A 558 14.38 27.79 -3.53
C GLU A 558 15.46 28.73 -4.07
N ILE A 559 16.69 28.73 -3.51
CA ILE A 559 17.86 29.51 -3.99
C ILE A 559 18.16 29.19 -5.45
N HIS A 560 18.02 27.94 -5.87
CA HIS A 560 18.29 27.49 -7.24
C HIS A 560 17.04 27.43 -8.15
N ARG A 561 15.94 28.09 -7.76
CA ARG A 561 14.75 28.32 -8.60
C ARG A 561 14.01 27.02 -8.97
N ARG A 562 13.87 26.11 -8.00
CA ARG A 562 12.99 24.94 -8.04
C ARG A 562 13.10 24.10 -9.31
N LYS A 563 14.30 23.66 -9.67
CA LYS A 563 14.50 22.81 -10.87
C LYS A 563 14.03 21.40 -10.58
N ILE A 564 13.02 20.93 -11.29
CA ILE A 564 12.39 19.62 -11.06
C ILE A 564 12.56 18.74 -12.29
N PHE A 565 13.14 17.56 -12.10
CA PHE A 565 13.33 16.55 -13.13
C PHE A 565 12.41 15.36 -12.85
N TRP A 566 11.41 15.16 -13.70
CA TRP A 566 10.50 14.02 -13.57
C TRP A 566 11.00 12.86 -14.41
N VAL A 567 11.34 11.75 -13.75
CA VAL A 567 11.95 10.58 -14.37
C VAL A 567 10.86 9.66 -14.91
N ASP A 568 10.91 9.36 -16.21
CA ASP A 568 10.00 8.40 -16.84
C ASP A 568 10.16 6.97 -16.29
N GLU A 569 9.08 6.19 -16.24
CA GLU A 569 9.07 4.81 -15.75
C GLU A 569 10.07 3.91 -16.51
N SER A 570 10.13 4.04 -17.84
CA SER A 570 11.04 3.23 -18.65
C SER A 570 12.50 3.62 -18.41
N LEU A 571 12.74 4.91 -18.14
CA LEU A 571 14.07 5.43 -17.79
C LEU A 571 14.49 4.94 -16.40
N ALA A 572 13.63 5.05 -15.39
CA ALA A 572 13.93 4.61 -14.03
C ALA A 572 14.37 3.15 -14.00
N TYR A 573 13.65 2.28 -14.71
CA TYR A 573 14.04 0.87 -14.86
C TYR A 573 15.43 0.70 -15.50
N MET A 574 15.71 1.37 -16.63
CA MET A 574 17.02 1.25 -17.28
C MET A 574 18.17 1.78 -16.43
N LEU A 575 17.95 2.86 -15.69
CA LEU A 575 18.94 3.44 -14.79
C LEU A 575 19.20 2.52 -13.60
N ALA A 576 18.19 1.81 -13.09
CA ALA A 576 18.40 0.76 -12.09
C ALA A 576 19.30 -0.38 -12.60
N LYS A 577 19.34 -0.61 -13.92
CA LYS A 577 20.19 -1.60 -14.60
C LYS A 577 21.49 -1.04 -15.19
N THR A 578 21.88 0.17 -14.77
CA THR A 578 23.11 0.84 -15.21
C THR A 578 24.15 0.80 -14.10
N ASP A 579 25.34 0.32 -14.39
CA ASP A 579 26.42 0.22 -13.40
C ASP A 579 27.00 1.62 -13.09
N LEU A 580 27.31 1.84 -11.81
CA LEU A 580 27.92 3.09 -11.29
C LEU A 580 29.44 3.01 -11.22
N ASP A 581 30.07 2.63 -12.34
CA ASP A 581 31.53 2.56 -12.50
C ASP A 581 32.15 3.93 -12.85
N VAL A 582 31.68 4.99 -12.17
CA VAL A 582 32.21 6.35 -12.29
C VAL A 582 32.76 6.80 -10.95
N THR A 583 33.76 7.66 -10.97
CA THR A 583 34.38 8.25 -9.78
C THR A 583 33.52 9.38 -9.20
N GLY A 584 33.77 9.75 -7.94
CA GLY A 584 33.12 10.90 -7.30
C GLY A 584 33.26 12.20 -8.09
N ALA A 585 34.43 12.43 -8.69
CA ALA A 585 34.73 13.61 -9.50
C ALA A 585 33.88 13.73 -10.78
N GLU A 586 33.34 12.61 -11.27
CA GLU A 586 32.57 12.56 -12.51
C GLU A 586 31.08 12.79 -12.33
N VAL A 587 30.55 12.53 -11.13
CA VAL A 587 29.16 12.86 -10.82
C VAL A 587 29.01 14.37 -10.80
N ARG A 588 28.43 14.92 -11.86
CA ARG A 588 28.10 16.34 -11.97
C ARG A 588 26.60 16.51 -11.82
N VAL A 589 26.23 17.49 -11.00
CA VAL A 589 24.83 17.91 -10.86
C VAL A 589 24.48 18.96 -11.92
N PRO A 590 23.23 18.97 -12.43
CA PRO A 590 22.78 19.98 -13.39
C PRO A 590 22.67 21.37 -12.77
N PHE A 591 22.35 21.43 -11.48
CA PHE A 591 22.27 22.63 -10.65
C PHE A 591 22.77 22.30 -9.25
N PRO A 592 23.30 23.26 -8.48
CA PRO A 592 23.77 22.99 -7.12
C PRO A 592 22.66 22.49 -6.19
N SER A 593 21.40 22.86 -6.44
CA SER A 593 20.23 22.25 -5.79
C SER A 593 19.06 22.10 -6.75
N PHE A 594 18.43 20.92 -6.75
CA PHE A 594 17.30 20.55 -7.63
C PHE A 594 16.54 19.35 -7.05
N ALA A 595 15.44 18.95 -7.70
CA ALA A 595 14.65 17.79 -7.31
C ALA A 595 14.52 16.77 -8.44
N LEU A 596 14.58 15.48 -8.10
CA LEU A 596 14.17 14.36 -8.94
C LEU A 596 12.83 13.83 -8.45
N VAL A 597 11.93 13.48 -9.36
CA VAL A 597 10.58 12.98 -9.03
C VAL A 597 10.38 11.62 -9.65
N PHE A 598 9.89 10.67 -8.85
CA PHE A 598 9.57 9.31 -9.26
C PHE A 598 8.12 8.98 -8.88
N THR A 599 7.39 8.39 -9.82
CA THR A 599 5.99 7.93 -9.67
C THR A 599 5.81 6.49 -10.16
N ASP A 600 6.89 5.83 -10.54
CA ASP A 600 6.88 4.48 -11.09
C ASP A 600 6.82 3.42 -9.98
N ARG A 601 6.19 2.27 -10.27
CA ARG A 601 6.01 1.20 -9.28
C ARG A 601 7.32 0.53 -8.86
N TYR A 602 8.35 0.52 -9.70
CA TYR A 602 9.64 -0.04 -9.32
C TYR A 602 10.26 0.78 -8.18
N THR A 603 10.33 2.10 -8.33
CA THR A 603 10.87 3.00 -7.29
C THR A 603 9.99 3.01 -6.05
N LEU A 604 8.67 3.14 -6.21
CA LEU A 604 7.75 3.24 -5.07
C LEU A 604 7.71 1.95 -4.25
N SER A 605 7.71 0.76 -4.88
CA SER A 605 7.72 -0.51 -4.15
C SER A 605 9.03 -0.78 -3.38
N LEU A 606 10.16 -0.22 -3.81
CA LEU A 606 11.40 -0.24 -3.02
C LEU A 606 11.20 0.57 -1.74
N ALA A 607 10.72 1.81 -1.86
CA ALA A 607 10.49 2.69 -0.73
C ALA A 607 9.39 2.16 0.22
N GLU A 608 8.31 1.58 -0.31
CA GLU A 608 7.23 1.00 0.50
C GLU A 608 7.72 -0.15 1.39
N ARG A 609 8.55 -1.07 0.85
CA ARG A 609 9.13 -2.18 1.62
C ARG A 609 10.14 -1.69 2.66
N MET A 610 10.98 -0.72 2.27
CA MET A 610 11.91 -0.06 3.19
C MET A 610 11.18 0.60 4.37
N LEU A 611 10.12 1.39 4.10
CA LEU A 611 9.34 2.06 5.13
C LEU A 611 8.49 1.09 5.97
N SER A 612 8.07 -0.05 5.40
CA SER A 612 7.37 -1.11 6.15
C SER A 612 8.27 -1.73 7.21
N ALA A 613 9.57 -1.93 6.90
CA ALA A 613 10.55 -2.43 7.84
C ALA A 613 10.92 -1.39 8.93
N ASP A 614 10.87 -0.09 8.62
CA ASP A 614 11.14 0.98 9.58
C ASP A 614 9.98 1.18 10.56
N ARG A 615 10.17 0.74 11.82
CA ARG A 615 9.18 0.89 12.88
C ARG A 615 8.89 2.36 13.25
N ALA A 616 9.79 3.29 12.96
CA ALA A 616 9.60 4.71 13.23
C ALA A 616 8.78 5.42 12.13
N SER A 617 8.60 4.77 10.97
CA SER A 617 7.90 5.38 9.85
C SER A 617 6.38 5.41 10.06
N ARG A 618 5.79 6.62 9.99
CA ARG A 618 4.32 6.80 9.95
C ARG A 618 3.69 6.37 8.63
N LEU A 619 4.50 6.27 7.57
CA LEU A 619 4.09 5.79 6.26
C LEU A 619 4.36 4.29 6.07
N GLY A 620 4.92 3.62 7.09
CA GLY A 620 5.12 2.18 7.08
C GLY A 620 3.78 1.47 6.89
N GLY A 621 3.71 0.59 5.88
CA GLY A 621 2.50 -0.15 5.56
C GLY A 621 1.56 0.48 4.54
N TYR A 622 1.87 1.67 4.02
CA TYR A 622 1.00 2.36 3.05
C TYR A 622 1.61 2.42 1.65
N LEU A 623 0.75 2.43 0.64
CA LEU A 623 1.16 2.62 -0.75
C LEU A 623 1.52 4.10 -1.01
N LEU A 624 2.74 4.33 -1.50
CA LEU A 624 3.25 5.65 -1.84
C LEU A 624 2.70 6.10 -3.20
N LYS A 625 2.54 7.42 -3.35
CA LYS A 625 2.08 8.05 -4.61
C LYS A 625 3.21 8.75 -5.34
N VAL A 626 4.20 9.24 -4.60
CA VAL A 626 5.34 9.97 -5.14
C VAL A 626 6.55 9.87 -4.22
N ALA A 627 7.74 9.80 -4.83
CA ALA A 627 9.01 10.05 -4.16
C ALA A 627 9.66 11.29 -4.79
N THR A 628 9.89 12.32 -3.97
CA THR A 628 10.63 13.53 -4.36
C THR A 628 12.02 13.48 -3.71
N VAL A 629 13.08 13.55 -4.50
CA VAL A 629 14.46 13.53 -3.99
C VAL A 629 15.09 14.90 -4.23
N TYR A 630 15.30 15.66 -3.16
CA TYR A 630 16.06 16.91 -3.22
C TYR A 630 17.54 16.59 -3.19
N VAL A 631 18.25 17.05 -4.22
CA VAL A 631 19.69 16.87 -4.38
C VAL A 631 20.34 18.21 -4.13
N THR A 632 21.31 18.26 -3.21
CA THR A 632 22.14 19.45 -2.97
C THR A 632 23.62 19.07 -3.01
N GLU A 633 24.40 19.73 -3.85
CA GLU A 633 25.85 19.58 -3.90
C GLU A 633 26.52 20.52 -2.89
N GLU A 634 27.35 19.96 -2.03
CA GLU A 634 28.15 20.69 -1.06
C GLU A 634 29.63 20.67 -1.48
N CYS A 635 30.22 21.85 -1.66
CA CYS A 635 31.61 22.05 -2.05
C CYS A 635 32.38 22.84 -0.97
N GLY A 636 33.08 22.12 -0.09
CA GLY A 636 34.02 22.68 0.89
C GLY A 636 35.47 22.69 0.38
N LYS A 637 36.40 23.21 1.19
CA LYS A 637 37.83 23.33 0.82
C LYS A 637 38.49 21.98 0.47
N ASP A 638 38.12 20.90 1.18
CA ASP A 638 38.67 19.54 1.00
C ASP A 638 37.58 18.45 0.92
N ARG A 639 36.31 18.84 0.78
CA ARG A 639 35.16 17.92 0.80
C ARG A 639 34.16 18.30 -0.27
N ARG A 640 33.93 17.40 -1.23
CA ARG A 640 32.80 17.47 -2.17
C ARG A 640 31.85 16.33 -1.83
N ALA A 641 30.57 16.64 -1.66
CA ALA A 641 29.55 15.63 -1.38
C ALA A 641 28.22 16.04 -2.03
N ILE A 642 27.33 15.06 -2.22
CA ILE A 642 25.93 15.32 -2.52
C ILE A 642 25.07 14.84 -1.35
N SER A 643 24.17 15.70 -0.91
CA SER A 643 23.12 15.37 0.04
C SER A 643 21.86 15.01 -0.74
N LEU A 644 21.31 13.83 -0.47
CA LEU A 644 20.08 13.30 -1.04
C LEU A 644 19.03 13.28 0.06
N THR A 645 18.06 14.20 0.01
CA THR A 645 16.89 14.17 0.89
C THR A 645 15.70 13.58 0.15
N TYR A 646 15.36 12.35 0.50
CA TYR A 646 14.17 11.66 0.02
C TYR A 646 12.96 12.14 0.80
N ALA A 647 11.88 12.44 0.09
CA ALA A 647 10.57 12.73 0.64
C ALA A 647 9.55 11.79 0.00
N PHE A 648 9.17 10.75 0.73
CA PHE A 648 8.17 9.76 0.33
C PHE A 648 6.79 10.21 0.79
N ASP A 649 5.80 10.21 -0.10
CA ASP A 649 4.47 10.70 0.24
C ASP A 649 3.36 9.78 -0.29
N ALA A 650 2.44 9.42 0.60
CA ALA A 650 1.19 8.71 0.29
C ALA A 650 0.03 9.68 -0.04
N LEU A 651 0.27 10.99 0.06
CA LEU A 651 -0.68 12.10 -0.13
C LEU A 651 -1.87 12.07 0.84
N GLY A 652 -1.68 11.41 1.99
CA GLY A 652 -2.65 11.30 3.08
C GLY A 652 -2.66 12.50 4.01
N ALA A 653 -3.02 12.27 5.27
CA ALA A 653 -3.00 13.28 6.32
C ALA A 653 -1.66 13.37 7.06
N ASP A 654 -0.73 12.45 6.80
CA ASP A 654 0.62 12.49 7.38
C ASP A 654 1.57 13.30 6.47
N PRO A 655 2.59 13.97 7.05
CA PRO A 655 3.62 14.62 6.26
C PRO A 655 4.45 13.58 5.47
N PRO A 656 5.16 14.01 4.41
CA PRO A 656 6.13 13.15 3.74
C PRO A 656 7.14 12.57 4.73
N HIS A 657 7.46 11.28 4.59
CA HIS A 657 8.56 10.66 5.33
C HIS A 657 9.88 11.14 4.73
N LEU A 658 10.75 11.73 5.55
CA LEU A 658 12.04 12.26 5.14
C LEU A 658 13.17 11.31 5.53
N SER A 659 14.03 10.99 4.56
CA SER A 659 15.26 10.23 4.77
C SER A 659 16.42 10.94 4.08
N ILE A 660 17.57 11.05 4.75
CA ILE A 660 18.72 11.81 4.25
C ILE A 660 19.92 10.88 4.08
N GLN A 661 20.55 10.93 2.91
CA GLN A 661 21.82 10.26 2.64
C GLN A 661 22.84 11.26 2.12
N GLU A 662 24.00 11.35 2.77
CA GLU A 662 25.15 12.08 2.24
C GLU A 662 26.08 11.10 1.52
N ILE A 663 26.48 11.46 0.30
CA ILE A 663 27.40 10.68 -0.53
C ILE A 663 28.67 11.51 -0.76
N PRO A 664 29.83 11.09 -0.22
CA PRO A 664 31.10 11.74 -0.49
C PRO A 664 31.50 11.52 -1.96
N LEU A 665 31.92 12.59 -2.63
CA LEU A 665 32.38 12.60 -4.02
C LEU A 665 33.88 12.88 -4.15
N ALA A 666 34.61 12.92 -3.03
CA ALA A 666 36.05 13.17 -3.00
C ALA A 666 36.90 11.91 -3.25
N ASP A 667 36.30 10.71 -3.18
CA ASP A 667 37.00 9.45 -3.45
C ASP A 667 37.21 9.26 -4.96
N ASN A 668 38.42 8.87 -5.34
CA ASN A 668 38.79 8.51 -6.72
C ASN A 668 38.43 7.06 -7.07
N ARG A 669 37.94 6.26 -6.11
CA ARG A 669 37.34 4.95 -6.38
C ARG A 669 35.97 5.10 -7.05
N PRO A 670 35.49 4.08 -7.77
CA PRO A 670 34.12 4.05 -8.26
C PRO A 670 33.12 4.24 -7.12
N ILE A 671 32.08 5.04 -7.35
CA ILE A 671 31.05 5.33 -6.35
C ILE A 671 30.35 4.06 -5.87
N SER A 672 30.23 3.04 -6.72
CA SER A 672 29.71 1.72 -6.34
C SER A 672 30.42 1.11 -5.11
N HIS A 673 31.73 1.36 -4.94
CA HIS A 673 32.47 0.92 -3.75
C HIS A 673 32.08 1.72 -2.50
N ALA A 674 32.01 3.04 -2.62
CA ALA A 674 31.60 3.91 -1.52
C ALA A 674 30.16 3.58 -1.07
N LEU A 675 29.25 3.31 -2.00
CA LEU A 675 27.89 2.88 -1.71
C LEU A 675 27.84 1.54 -0.98
N SER A 676 28.64 0.57 -1.43
CA SER A 676 28.71 -0.73 -0.76
C SER A 676 29.19 -0.56 0.69
N GLU A 677 30.24 0.23 0.93
CA GLU A 677 30.77 0.51 2.27
C GLU A 677 29.79 1.28 3.16
N LEU A 678 29.09 2.28 2.60
CA LEU A 678 28.14 3.12 3.32
C LEU A 678 26.84 2.40 3.67
N LEU A 679 26.36 1.49 2.82
CA LEU A 679 24.99 0.99 2.87
C LEU A 679 24.87 -0.48 3.30
N THR A 680 25.97 -1.24 3.44
CA THR A 680 25.91 -2.67 3.84
C THR A 680 26.45 -2.98 5.24
N GLY A 681 26.89 -1.97 6.00
CA GLY A 681 27.49 -2.15 7.33
C GLY A 681 28.81 -2.95 7.32
N PRO A 682 29.63 -2.88 8.38
CA PRO A 682 31.00 -3.42 8.39
C PRO A 682 31.10 -4.97 8.47
N ARG A 683 30.00 -5.73 8.26
CA ARG A 683 29.98 -7.21 8.41
C ARG A 683 29.62 -8.00 7.15
N ALA A 684 29.57 -7.39 5.97
CA ALA A 684 29.42 -8.10 4.69
C ALA A 684 30.72 -8.82 4.25
N GLY A 685 31.32 -9.59 5.16
CA GLY A 685 32.39 -10.52 4.88
C GLY A 685 31.81 -11.87 4.50
N THR A 686 32.07 -12.29 3.26
CA THR A 686 31.99 -13.65 2.70
C THR A 686 30.76 -14.10 1.87
N ARG A 687 31.08 -14.30 0.58
CA ARG A 687 30.69 -15.41 -0.32
C ARG A 687 29.29 -15.54 -0.95
N ASN A 688 28.30 -14.68 -0.68
CA ASN A 688 27.15 -14.59 -1.58
C ASN A 688 26.58 -13.17 -1.61
N ARG A 689 27.17 -12.30 -2.44
CA ARG A 689 26.61 -10.95 -2.66
C ARG A 689 25.31 -11.11 -3.44
N LEU A 690 24.18 -11.05 -2.72
CA LEU A 690 22.87 -10.86 -3.31
C LEU A 690 22.87 -9.62 -4.20
N ALA A 691 22.07 -9.62 -5.27
CA ALA A 691 21.97 -8.49 -6.18
C ALA A 691 21.56 -7.21 -5.40
N PRO A 692 22.14 -6.02 -5.69
CA PRO A 692 21.87 -4.81 -4.90
C PRO A 692 20.41 -4.32 -4.91
N GLU A 693 19.60 -4.88 -5.80
CA GLU A 693 18.15 -4.67 -5.93
C GLU A 693 17.34 -5.32 -4.78
N LEU A 694 18.00 -6.22 -4.03
CA LEU A 694 17.47 -6.92 -2.86
C LEU A 694 17.62 -6.10 -1.57
N TYR A 695 18.39 -5.01 -1.62
CA TYR A 695 18.50 -4.03 -0.55
C TYR A 695 17.79 -2.74 -1.00
N PRO A 696 16.54 -2.48 -0.58
CA PRO A 696 15.72 -1.41 -1.14
C PRO A 696 16.40 -0.04 -1.15
N TRP A 697 17.07 0.32 -0.05
CA TRP A 697 17.75 1.61 0.06
C TRP A 697 18.96 1.74 -0.85
N HIS A 698 19.81 0.70 -0.93
CA HIS A 698 20.92 0.69 -1.86
C HIS A 698 20.43 0.87 -3.31
N ALA A 699 19.35 0.17 -3.67
CA ALA A 699 18.75 0.29 -4.99
C ALA A 699 18.21 1.71 -5.27
N LEU A 700 17.60 2.36 -4.28
CA LEU A 700 17.11 3.74 -4.37
C LEU A 700 18.27 4.73 -4.59
N VAL A 701 19.32 4.66 -3.78
CA VAL A 701 20.50 5.53 -3.91
C VAL A 701 21.20 5.31 -5.26
N HIS A 702 21.35 4.06 -5.68
CA HIS A 702 21.93 3.70 -6.97
C HIS A 702 21.12 4.29 -8.14
N LEU A 703 19.79 4.18 -8.09
CA LEU A 703 18.89 4.77 -9.09
C LEU A 703 19.02 6.29 -9.16
N VAL A 704 19.00 6.97 -8.01
CA VAL A 704 19.10 8.43 -7.93
C VAL A 704 20.42 8.92 -8.52
N ILE A 705 21.55 8.31 -8.18
CA ILE A 705 22.86 8.72 -8.71
C ILE A 705 22.92 8.54 -10.24
N ASN A 706 22.39 7.43 -10.77
CA ASN A 706 22.28 7.23 -12.21
C ASN A 706 21.36 8.28 -12.86
N ALA A 707 20.28 8.70 -12.21
CA ALA A 707 19.40 9.76 -12.69
C ALA A 707 20.08 11.13 -12.72
N ILE A 708 20.91 11.45 -11.71
CA ILE A 708 21.74 12.66 -11.68
C ILE A 708 22.70 12.68 -12.87
N LEU A 709 23.43 11.57 -13.09
CA LEU A 709 24.35 11.41 -14.22
C LEU A 709 23.61 11.51 -15.56
N TYR A 710 22.42 10.93 -15.67
CA TYR A 710 21.63 10.99 -16.91
C TYR A 710 21.21 12.42 -17.24
N ALA A 711 20.74 13.17 -16.25
CA ALA A 711 20.32 14.56 -16.39
C ALA A 711 21.46 15.48 -16.86
N THR A 712 22.72 15.13 -16.59
CA THR A 712 23.91 15.88 -17.06
C THR A 712 24.64 15.24 -18.24
N SER A 713 24.16 14.10 -18.73
CA SER A 713 24.83 13.35 -19.80
C SER A 713 24.75 14.05 -21.16
N ALA A 714 25.77 13.82 -22.00
CA ALA A 714 25.77 14.38 -23.35
C ALA A 714 24.66 13.76 -24.21
N GLY A 715 23.91 14.60 -24.92
CA GLY A 715 22.82 14.18 -25.81
C GLY A 715 21.47 13.97 -25.14
N VAL A 716 21.35 14.23 -23.84
CA VAL A 716 20.05 14.30 -23.15
C VAL A 716 19.56 15.74 -23.15
N ALA A 717 18.37 15.96 -23.71
CA ALA A 717 17.64 17.22 -23.69
C ALA A 717 16.31 16.97 -22.98
N PRO A 718 16.13 17.47 -21.74
CA PRO A 718 14.87 17.33 -21.02
C PRO A 718 13.72 18.02 -21.76
N GLU A 719 12.53 17.42 -21.75
CA GLU A 719 11.31 18.00 -22.29
C GLU A 719 10.64 18.86 -21.22
N LEU A 720 10.51 20.17 -21.42
CA LEU A 720 9.76 21.01 -20.48
C LEU A 720 8.26 20.73 -20.63
N ARG A 721 7.63 20.26 -19.54
CA ARG A 721 6.18 20.07 -19.46
C ARG A 721 5.58 21.14 -18.55
N PRO A 722 4.96 22.19 -19.13
CA PRO A 722 4.32 23.22 -18.34
C PRO A 722 2.94 22.77 -17.87
N ARG A 723 2.53 23.21 -16.67
CA ARG A 723 1.18 22.91 -16.15
C ARG A 723 0.06 23.31 -17.12
N ALA A 724 0.21 24.46 -17.78
CA ALA A 724 -0.81 25.02 -18.66
C ALA A 724 -1.21 24.09 -19.83
N ALA A 725 -0.34 23.15 -20.23
CA ALA A 725 -0.64 22.18 -21.28
C ALA A 725 -1.80 21.23 -20.91
N LEU A 726 -1.98 20.90 -19.62
CA LEU A 726 -3.03 19.99 -19.14
C LEU A 726 -4.43 20.59 -19.18
N MET A 727 -4.57 21.91 -19.04
CA MET A 727 -5.87 22.58 -19.07
C MET A 727 -6.48 22.68 -20.47
N SER A 728 -5.74 22.31 -21.52
CA SER A 728 -6.20 22.34 -22.92
C SER A 728 -6.80 21.02 -23.42
N SER A 729 -6.64 19.92 -22.65
CA SER A 729 -7.21 18.62 -22.98
C SER A 729 -8.71 18.61 -22.72
N LYS A 730 -9.52 18.74 -23.79
CA LYS A 730 -10.96 18.44 -23.80
C LYS A 730 -11.20 16.95 -23.50
N ARG A 731 -11.09 16.54 -22.24
CA ARG A 731 -11.69 15.29 -21.75
C ARG A 731 -12.91 15.67 -20.93
N GLU A 732 -14.03 15.01 -21.18
CA GLU A 732 -15.25 15.18 -20.40
C GLU A 732 -14.93 14.98 -18.91
N PRO A 733 -15.45 15.85 -18.02
CA PRO A 733 -15.24 15.69 -16.59
C PRO A 733 -15.96 14.44 -16.12
N GLN A 734 -15.22 13.40 -15.74
CA GLN A 734 -15.80 12.34 -14.92
C GLN A 734 -16.11 12.92 -13.52
N PRO A 735 -17.19 12.46 -12.86
CA PRO A 735 -17.64 13.05 -11.58
C PRO A 735 -16.73 12.75 -10.38
N SER A 736 -15.67 11.96 -10.55
CA SER A 736 -14.66 11.73 -9.51
C SER A 736 -13.74 12.96 -9.40
N ALA A 737 -13.40 13.37 -8.17
CA ALA A 737 -12.43 14.43 -7.90
C ALA A 737 -11.28 14.39 -8.90
N SER A 738 -11.17 15.43 -9.75
CA SER A 738 -10.13 15.47 -10.78
C SER A 738 -8.76 15.25 -10.14
N PRO A 739 -7.87 14.43 -10.74
CA PRO A 739 -6.56 14.18 -10.16
C PRO A 739 -5.86 15.52 -9.93
N VAL A 740 -5.49 15.77 -8.67
CA VAL A 740 -4.72 16.95 -8.32
C VAL A 740 -3.30 16.72 -8.82
N PHE A 741 -2.82 17.58 -9.70
CA PHE A 741 -1.44 17.55 -10.19
C PHE A 741 -0.61 18.63 -9.50
N SER A 742 0.71 18.45 -9.49
CA SER A 742 1.66 19.49 -9.05
C SER A 742 1.42 20.80 -9.79
N SER A 743 1.63 21.91 -9.08
CA SER A 743 1.55 23.25 -9.64
C SER A 743 2.84 23.71 -10.34
N GLU A 744 3.92 22.93 -10.26
CA GLU A 744 5.24 23.25 -10.77
C GLU A 744 5.41 22.85 -12.25
N ASP A 745 6.29 23.56 -12.96
CA ASP A 745 6.77 23.14 -14.27
C ASP A 745 7.88 22.10 -14.11
N VAL A 746 7.86 21.04 -14.92
CA VAL A 746 8.82 19.93 -14.79
C VAL A 746 9.64 19.71 -16.06
N TYR A 747 10.92 19.40 -15.88
CA TYR A 747 11.80 18.87 -16.93
C TYR A 747 11.59 17.35 -16.98
N PHE A 748 10.76 16.88 -17.90
CA PHE A 748 10.54 15.47 -18.10
C PHE A 748 11.78 14.81 -18.74
N LEU A 749 12.24 13.73 -18.13
CA LEU A 749 13.35 12.93 -18.58
C LEU A 749 12.80 11.65 -19.24
N PRO A 750 12.63 11.62 -20.58
CA PRO A 750 12.08 10.47 -21.27
C PRO A 750 13.07 9.30 -21.26
N GLY A 751 12.54 8.08 -21.21
CA GLY A 751 13.33 6.90 -21.54
C GLY A 751 13.54 6.76 -23.05
N LYS A 752 14.66 6.14 -23.42
CA LYS A 752 15.03 5.85 -24.82
C LYS A 752 14.42 4.55 -25.37
N ILE A 753 13.79 3.75 -24.51
CA ILE A 753 13.18 2.47 -24.85
C ILE A 753 11.68 2.62 -24.67
N GLU A 754 10.89 2.09 -25.60
CA GLU A 754 9.44 2.04 -25.39
C GLU A 754 9.11 1.28 -24.10
N ILE A 755 8.16 1.81 -23.33
CA ILE A 755 7.73 1.17 -22.08
C ILE A 755 7.28 -0.28 -22.31
N SER A 756 6.73 -0.59 -23.49
CA SER A 756 6.36 -1.94 -23.94
C SER A 756 7.55 -2.90 -23.95
N GLN A 757 8.73 -2.45 -24.34
CA GLN A 757 9.95 -3.24 -24.38
C GLN A 757 10.58 -3.37 -22.98
N VAL A 758 10.55 -2.32 -22.15
CA VAL A 758 10.95 -2.40 -20.74
C VAL A 758 10.14 -3.46 -20.00
N ARG A 759 8.82 -3.50 -20.21
CA ARG A 759 7.93 -4.49 -19.62
C ARG A 759 8.32 -5.93 -20.01
N ARG A 760 8.73 -6.15 -21.26
CA ARG A 760 9.24 -7.46 -21.71
C ARG A 760 10.56 -7.85 -21.05
N LEU A 761 11.45 -6.89 -20.79
CA LEU A 761 12.72 -7.16 -20.11
C LEU A 761 12.49 -7.49 -18.64
N GLN A 762 11.65 -6.69 -17.98
CA GLN A 762 11.14 -7.00 -16.65
C GLN A 762 10.49 -8.38 -16.61
N SER A 763 9.73 -8.76 -17.65
CA SER A 763 9.11 -10.09 -17.80
C SER A 763 10.09 -11.22 -18.16
N LEU A 764 11.36 -10.94 -18.45
CA LEU A 764 12.44 -11.94 -18.54
C LEU A 764 13.21 -12.08 -17.21
N GLU A 765 13.36 -11.01 -16.43
CA GLU A 765 14.22 -10.94 -15.21
C GLU A 765 13.79 -11.82 -14.05
N ARG A 766 12.51 -12.16 -13.98
CA ARG A 766 11.89 -12.91 -12.89
C ARG A 766 11.74 -14.43 -13.19
N VAL A 767 12.35 -14.97 -14.28
CA VAL A 767 12.40 -16.41 -14.65
C VAL A 767 13.85 -16.84 -14.45
N GLY A 768 14.13 -17.96 -13.79
CA GLY A 768 15.52 -18.38 -13.52
C GLY A 768 16.41 -18.49 -14.77
N VAL A 769 15.90 -19.06 -15.87
CA VAL A 769 16.61 -19.10 -17.17
C VAL A 769 16.71 -17.70 -17.78
N GLY A 770 15.63 -16.92 -17.75
CA GLY A 770 15.61 -15.53 -18.23
C GLY A 770 16.61 -14.66 -17.49
N ARG A 771 16.62 -14.64 -16.15
CA ARG A 771 17.62 -13.95 -15.31
C ARG A 771 19.03 -14.40 -15.63
N ARG A 772 19.28 -15.70 -15.81
CA ARG A 772 20.60 -16.21 -16.25
C ARG A 772 20.97 -15.73 -17.65
N LEU A 773 20.03 -15.69 -18.59
CA LEU A 773 20.23 -15.16 -19.93
C LEU A 773 20.46 -13.65 -19.89
N LEU A 774 19.71 -12.92 -19.08
CA LEU A 774 19.87 -11.48 -18.93
C LEU A 774 21.21 -11.18 -18.28
N HIS A 775 21.58 -11.86 -17.21
CA HIS A 775 22.91 -11.76 -16.61
C HIS A 775 24.03 -12.13 -17.60
N ARG A 776 23.80 -13.09 -18.50
CA ARG A 776 24.81 -13.56 -19.47
C ARG A 776 24.94 -12.69 -20.72
N PHE A 777 23.84 -12.14 -21.21
CA PHE A 777 23.75 -11.48 -22.52
C PHE A 777 23.40 -10.00 -22.45
N MET A 778 22.88 -9.50 -21.31
CA MET A 778 22.73 -8.08 -21.07
C MET A 778 24.10 -7.52 -20.77
N VAL A 779 24.50 -6.54 -21.58
CA VAL A 779 25.46 -5.56 -21.13
C VAL A 779 24.68 -4.56 -20.30
N ARG A 780 24.97 -4.53 -19.00
CA ARG A 780 24.47 -3.49 -18.11
C ARG A 780 24.76 -2.12 -18.72
N GLY A 781 23.86 -1.17 -18.45
CA GLY A 781 24.11 0.20 -18.85
C GLY A 781 25.43 0.66 -18.22
N HIS A 782 26.17 1.51 -18.90
CA HIS A 782 27.43 2.01 -18.36
C HIS A 782 27.71 3.41 -18.88
N TRP A 783 28.60 4.10 -18.17
CA TRP A 783 29.02 5.44 -18.48
C TRP A 783 30.30 5.41 -19.31
N ARG A 784 30.34 6.19 -20.39
CA ARG A 784 31.54 6.34 -21.23
C ARG A 784 32.02 7.77 -21.30
N HIS A 785 33.34 7.93 -21.18
CA HIS A 785 34.00 9.21 -21.38
C HIS A 785 34.06 9.59 -22.86
N ALA A 786 34.11 10.90 -23.11
CA ALA A 786 34.45 11.42 -24.42
C ALA A 786 35.94 11.16 -24.74
N PRO A 787 36.31 10.89 -26.00
CA PRO A 787 37.72 10.93 -26.40
C PRO A 787 38.36 12.31 -26.16
N LEU A 788 39.67 12.32 -25.89
CA LEU A 788 40.47 13.51 -25.50
C LEU A 788 40.53 14.68 -26.51
N GLY A 789 39.80 14.62 -27.63
CA GLY A 789 39.68 15.70 -28.63
C GLY A 789 38.27 16.23 -28.86
N TRP A 790 37.26 15.70 -28.17
CA TRP A 790 35.87 16.12 -28.37
C TRP A 790 35.58 17.44 -27.64
N LYS A 791 34.78 18.32 -28.25
CA LYS A 791 34.37 19.58 -27.61
C LYS A 791 33.50 19.37 -26.36
N ASP A 792 32.64 18.36 -26.40
CA ASP A 792 31.79 17.97 -25.26
C ASP A 792 32.41 16.77 -24.52
N GLN A 793 33.06 17.10 -23.41
CA GLN A 793 33.75 16.16 -22.52
C GLN A 793 32.81 15.51 -21.47
N ARG A 794 31.50 15.79 -21.50
CA ARG A 794 30.55 15.15 -20.58
C ARG A 794 30.48 13.64 -20.84
N VAL A 795 30.21 12.90 -19.76
CA VAL A 795 29.95 11.47 -19.83
C VAL A 795 28.71 11.19 -20.68
N ARG A 796 28.74 10.08 -21.40
CA ARG A 796 27.63 9.58 -22.22
C ARG A 796 27.08 8.34 -21.56
N TRP A 797 25.78 8.33 -21.34
CA TRP A 797 25.09 7.13 -20.93
C TRP A 797 24.96 6.19 -22.12
N ILE A 798 25.50 4.99 -21.98
CA ILE A 798 25.19 3.87 -22.83
C ILE A 798 24.12 3.09 -22.09
N ASN A 799 22.90 3.15 -22.60
CA ASN A 799 21.78 2.42 -22.02
C ASN A 799 22.08 0.91 -22.05
N PRO A 800 21.50 0.12 -21.12
CA PRO A 800 21.62 -1.33 -21.16
C PRO A 800 21.25 -1.86 -22.56
N TYR A 801 22.09 -2.76 -23.08
CA TYR A 801 21.91 -3.35 -24.42
C TYR A 801 22.39 -4.79 -24.45
N TRP A 802 22.14 -5.48 -25.57
CA TRP A 802 22.31 -6.94 -25.69
C TRP A 802 23.39 -7.31 -26.70
N LYS A 803 24.19 -8.37 -26.44
CA LYS A 803 25.22 -8.88 -27.38
C LYS A 803 24.63 -9.91 -28.38
N GLY A 804 24.70 -9.67 -29.71
CA GLY A 804 24.33 -10.62 -30.80
C GLY A 804 23.70 -9.94 -32.05
N PRO A 805 23.43 -10.63 -33.20
CA PRO A 805 22.95 -10.00 -34.45
C PRO A 805 21.44 -9.61 -34.41
N ASP A 806 21.04 -8.79 -33.43
CA ASP A 806 19.70 -8.36 -32.96
C ASP A 806 18.97 -9.25 -31.92
N MET A 807 19.44 -10.47 -31.58
CA MET A 807 18.56 -11.62 -31.26
C MET A 807 17.71 -11.86 -32.53
N ALA A 808 17.87 -12.96 -33.30
CA ALA A 808 17.08 -13.22 -34.54
C ALA A 808 15.53 -13.35 -34.34
N ALA A 809 14.91 -12.20 -34.01
CA ALA A 809 13.64 -11.88 -33.33
C ALA A 809 13.74 -11.83 -31.78
N VAL A 810 12.67 -11.61 -31.03
CA VAL A 810 12.63 -11.95 -29.60
C VAL A 810 12.52 -13.50 -29.48
N VAL A 811 13.54 -14.31 -29.80
CA VAL A 811 13.82 -14.95 -31.13
C VAL A 811 12.95 -16.17 -31.29
N GLU A 812 12.28 -16.24 -32.43
CA GLU A 812 11.46 -17.35 -32.87
C GLU A 812 10.29 -17.79 -32.02
N ARG A 813 10.21 -17.62 -30.67
CA ARG A 813 9.02 -18.05 -29.93
C ARG A 813 8.69 -17.32 -28.60
N ALA A 814 7.77 -16.36 -28.56
CA ALA A 814 6.36 -16.63 -28.21
C ALA A 814 5.55 -17.49 -29.22
N TYR A 815 6.20 -18.23 -30.12
CA TYR A 815 5.72 -18.71 -31.41
C TYR A 815 5.54 -20.23 -31.45
N ARG A 816 4.93 -20.85 -30.45
CA ARG A 816 3.91 -21.81 -30.86
C ARG A 816 2.57 -21.17 -30.60
N LEU A 817 2.04 -20.49 -31.63
CA LEU A 817 0.60 -20.54 -31.81
C LEU A 817 0.25 -21.95 -32.25
N LYS A 818 -0.74 -22.45 -31.51
CA LYS A 818 -1.52 -23.68 -31.68
C LYS A 818 -1.88 -23.91 -33.16
N PRO A 819 -2.14 -25.15 -33.59
CA PRO A 819 -3.08 -25.31 -34.70
C PRO A 819 -4.39 -24.60 -34.38
#